data_AF-A0A6B1YE31-F1
#
_entry.id   AF-A0A6B1YE31-F1
#
_cell.length_a   1.000
_cell.length_b   1.000
_cell.length_c   1.000
_cell.angle_alpha   90.00
_cell.angle_beta   90.00
_cell.angle_gamma   90.00
#
_symmetry.space_group_name_H-M   'P 1'
#
loop_
_entity.id
_entity.type
_entity.pdbx_description
1 polymer ?
#
loop_
_entity_poly.entity_id
_entity_poly.type
_entity_poly.pdbx_seq_one_letter_code
_entity_poly.pdbx_strand_id
1 'polypeptide(L)'
;MANSSAADKHPQARLLNPWALLPVALGVALVLWLTFNSEEVFMPSGDGEPDAVSVNYAELLLQAHPENDALRLTLIDLLVKLGDFEQARHHLARLRGKDRLATPFYEVELDILGALARPEGMDEEQTRRLLERLRKIEHVSLNDAMLERLARHALALDAPDLAARTFAELAGRDPQGRQRWLDEVARWYLASGEPLPAADIQRQLAEAQTEPAKRLAYLRQAFASLLAGERGEQAALLLDERLDALPEDESTLAWLAEGVRAAEGSQRYDLAERFIRRWRELRPEDHEALAADLRLNMAAGRVERAWEVGQELLALRPEDRTLLADLARLGEWTGNGPRALGFWKQLLAGADDPALREHAWRLSLQMFDFDSAIELLAPIGAQRQMTDEELDALVYSHETRGTPEEGEAWLRGYVQRYPKQRLAWQRLQQILEHTQQLQEETGVWARMARHFPLSVKERMQWAETHWNLFDPRQAWKVLAGVDTRAIREPEFWRLRAALAWALEQDDDARAAYERMLALDIRLNSSDEDQLIALYRDSNPKQALQVLIGSWQRSRDPRRLASALQLAENLHDWPALKSLLAEAEGLPEAQGSPYYWVARARLAEQEGHGDVAERLYREALVRFPGENLVRERLLWFYIDRGRRDSLAPLLAQWHGLALRDSTLWLPFASASLLLERNDQALAWFRLYLKSNPNDWLVQAAYADALDASGYQDKALRLRRLLLRRLDREAVRATPDSFAAYLRLLAVAQGPLLAQGEARRAWNGEPAMLQLWFEQFLDQLAATNQEPLKDDWLAWARGRGLKIGRNEEIQAALRSQNRAALQRLLERGELDPAQRVEALVRLGHGGEALGEALGALGDGHSRDNREQLRRQAAEILERTPQGLQLGWNKRDFGGLDFKGPTLRAARHLGDDWYADLELGSGRYHGDALDSSLLGSERNARLTLRRELADGFAAATLDGSWRDDEDRHGLGVLRNWRLSSRDELEAGLDWHRETDETGLMRALGMRDSLRLGGRHTLSGRDQLSWSLAHNRFSTRQGDDLGNGEALSLEWAHTLFFDGPAWQLRGGIDYQRNRLENRVPDDLLAAHGGALALDGARSQDLLQDRYGQVYLGSTWRRGFPGALNRSRPQYTWIVDTLAGWQWTEKEFNYGIDLGIGMELLGDDELAFTFGYQSAPQGGGGDAGGTLGVTYSTRFGR
;
A
#
# COMPACT_ATOMS: atom_id res chain seq x y z
N MET A 1 34.99 -47.98 -27.08
CA MET A 1 34.34 -48.83 -28.10
C MET A 1 32.84 -48.54 -28.07
N ALA A 2 32.17 -48.14 -29.15
CA ALA A 2 32.68 -47.82 -30.50
C ALA A 2 33.66 -46.63 -30.50
N ASN A 3 33.87 -45.98 -31.65
CA ASN A 3 34.83 -44.89 -31.84
C ASN A 3 34.29 -43.85 -32.85
N SER A 4 34.54 -42.55 -32.60
CA SER A 4 34.67 -41.42 -33.56
C SER A 4 33.58 -41.17 -34.65
N SER A 5 33.16 -39.94 -34.98
CA SER A 5 33.50 -38.59 -34.48
C SER A 5 32.71 -37.50 -35.22
N ALA A 6 32.32 -36.42 -34.52
CA ALA A 6 32.14 -35.02 -35.00
C ALA A 6 31.12 -34.71 -36.14
N ALA A 7 30.39 -33.58 -36.19
CA ALA A 7 30.38 -32.37 -35.35
C ALA A 7 28.99 -31.68 -35.27
N ASP A 8 28.67 -31.15 -34.09
CA ASP A 8 27.90 -29.94 -33.74
C ASP A 8 26.71 -29.42 -34.59
N LYS A 9 25.48 -29.55 -34.04
CA LYS A 9 24.74 -28.45 -33.37
C LYS A 9 23.34 -28.87 -32.87
N HIS A 10 23.05 -28.61 -31.59
CA HIS A 10 21.73 -28.72 -30.95
C HIS A 10 20.79 -27.53 -31.29
N PRO A 11 19.51 -27.49 -30.84
CA PRO A 11 18.47 -28.53 -30.95
C PRO A 11 17.12 -27.94 -31.44
N GLN A 12 16.21 -28.76 -31.96
CA GLN A 12 14.77 -28.42 -32.02
C GLN A 12 13.89 -29.60 -31.64
N ALA A 13 13.18 -29.47 -30.52
CA ALA A 13 12.06 -30.31 -30.14
C ALA A 13 10.83 -29.42 -29.88
N ARG A 14 9.82 -29.53 -30.74
CA ARG A 14 8.46 -29.04 -30.51
C ARG A 14 7.51 -30.20 -30.71
N LEU A 15 6.67 -30.50 -29.71
CA LEU A 15 5.72 -31.61 -29.75
C LEU A 15 4.35 -31.27 -29.13
N LEU A 16 3.90 -30.02 -29.30
CA LEU A 16 2.47 -29.67 -29.24
C LEU A 16 2.08 -28.89 -30.50
N ASN A 17 1.01 -29.37 -31.15
CA ASN A 17 0.55 -28.95 -32.47
C ASN A 17 -0.42 -27.76 -32.35
N PRO A 18 -0.21 -26.62 -33.05
CA PRO A 18 -1.01 -25.40 -32.86
C PRO A 18 -2.53 -25.55 -32.96
N TRP A 19 -3.04 -26.52 -33.72
CA TRP A 19 -4.49 -26.78 -33.84
C TRP A 19 -5.18 -27.09 -32.48
N ALA A 20 -4.44 -27.58 -31.48
CA ALA A 20 -4.96 -27.83 -30.14
C ALA A 20 -5.31 -26.53 -29.35
N LEU A 21 -4.93 -25.35 -29.85
CA LEU A 21 -5.17 -24.07 -29.16
C LEU A 21 -6.58 -23.48 -29.37
N LEU A 22 -7.32 -23.94 -30.40
CA LEU A 22 -8.62 -23.34 -30.74
C LEU A 22 -9.70 -23.52 -29.65
N PRO A 23 -9.91 -24.72 -29.05
CA PRO A 23 -10.96 -24.90 -28.03
C PRO A 23 -10.68 -24.12 -26.73
N VAL A 24 -9.41 -23.95 -26.37
CA VAL A 24 -8.99 -23.26 -25.15
C VAL A 24 -9.39 -21.79 -25.15
N ALA A 25 -9.37 -21.14 -26.32
CA ALA A 25 -9.80 -19.75 -26.48
C ALA A 25 -11.32 -19.57 -26.23
N LEU A 26 -12.16 -20.55 -26.61
CA LEU A 26 -13.61 -20.49 -26.33
C LEU A 26 -13.93 -20.67 -24.84
N GLY A 27 -13.15 -21.47 -24.11
CA GLY A 27 -13.38 -21.72 -22.69
C GLY A 27 -13.13 -20.51 -21.78
N VAL A 28 -12.17 -19.64 -22.14
CA VAL A 28 -11.83 -18.44 -21.34
C VAL A 28 -12.98 -17.44 -21.29
N ALA A 29 -13.62 -17.17 -22.44
CA ALA A 29 -14.71 -16.19 -22.52
C ALA A 29 -15.93 -16.57 -21.67
N LEU A 30 -16.26 -17.86 -21.59
CA LEU A 30 -17.39 -18.36 -20.80
C LEU A 30 -17.20 -18.17 -19.29
N VAL A 31 -15.95 -18.23 -18.80
CA VAL A 31 -15.62 -18.11 -17.38
C VAL A 31 -15.55 -16.65 -16.94
N LEU A 32 -15.01 -15.76 -17.79
CA LEU A 32 -14.95 -14.31 -17.51
C LEU A 32 -16.35 -13.66 -17.40
N TRP A 33 -17.39 -14.32 -17.93
CA TRP A 33 -18.79 -13.92 -17.81
C TRP A 33 -19.42 -14.27 -16.44
N LEU A 34 -18.91 -15.30 -15.75
CA LEU A 34 -19.58 -15.91 -14.59
C LEU A 34 -19.11 -15.43 -13.21
N THR A 35 -18.17 -14.48 -13.13
CA THR A 35 -17.49 -14.11 -11.87
C THR A 35 -17.68 -12.64 -11.46
N PHE A 36 -18.85 -12.06 -11.71
CA PHE A 36 -19.26 -10.77 -11.13
C PHE A 36 -20.21 -10.99 -9.94
N ASN A 37 -19.65 -11.12 -8.74
CA ASN A 37 -20.37 -10.91 -7.46
C ASN A 37 -19.34 -10.72 -6.32
N SER A 38 -19.72 -10.05 -5.24
CA SER A 38 -18.83 -9.82 -4.07
C SER A 38 -19.59 -9.39 -2.81
N GLU A 39 -19.20 -9.94 -1.67
CA GLU A 39 -19.62 -9.50 -0.32
C GLU A 39 -18.37 -9.17 0.52
N GLU A 40 -18.54 -8.37 1.59
CA GLU A 40 -17.50 -7.79 2.48
C GLU A 40 -16.74 -6.53 1.98
N VAL A 41 -17.45 -5.42 1.70
CA VAL A 41 -16.85 -4.05 1.73
C VAL A 41 -17.79 -2.99 2.37
N PHE A 42 -18.70 -3.35 3.29
CA PHE A 42 -19.61 -2.37 3.91
C PHE A 42 -19.86 -2.61 5.41
N MET A 43 -19.45 -1.62 6.21
CA MET A 43 -19.88 -1.34 7.59
C MET A 43 -19.77 0.19 7.79
N PRO A 44 -20.87 0.97 7.72
CA PRO A 44 -20.82 2.42 7.92
C PRO A 44 -20.41 2.84 9.35
N SER A 45 -20.04 4.11 9.50
CA SER A 45 -19.54 4.72 10.75
C SER A 45 -20.54 4.81 11.90
N GLY A 46 -21.85 4.69 11.62
CA GLY A 46 -22.92 5.12 12.51
C GLY A 46 -23.36 6.53 12.11
N ASP A 47 -22.88 7.54 12.83
CA ASP A 47 -23.02 8.95 12.44
C ASP A 47 -22.25 9.25 11.14
N GLY A 48 -22.84 10.03 10.23
CA GLY A 48 -22.25 10.38 8.94
C GLY A 48 -23.25 11.01 7.96
N GLU A 49 -22.74 11.43 6.80
CA GLU A 49 -23.49 12.13 5.75
C GLU A 49 -24.40 11.20 4.92
N PRO A 50 -25.43 11.74 4.21
CA PRO A 50 -26.51 10.93 3.66
C PRO A 50 -26.17 10.26 2.31
N ASP A 51 -25.32 9.24 2.36
CA ASP A 51 -25.22 8.24 1.29
C ASP A 51 -26.29 7.13 1.48
N ALA A 52 -26.86 6.64 0.38
CA ALA A 52 -27.83 5.54 0.35
C ALA A 52 -27.29 4.26 1.02
N VAL A 53 -25.97 4.08 1.03
CA VAL A 53 -25.25 3.01 1.73
C VAL A 53 -25.58 2.98 3.23
N SER A 54 -25.67 4.14 3.87
CA SER A 54 -25.94 4.28 5.31
C SER A 54 -27.37 3.85 5.67
N VAL A 55 -28.34 4.21 4.83
CA VAL A 55 -29.76 3.84 5.01
C VAL A 55 -29.97 2.32 4.86
N ASN A 56 -29.36 1.72 3.83
CA ASN A 56 -29.44 0.26 3.61
C ASN A 56 -28.85 -0.53 4.80
N TYR A 57 -27.71 -0.10 5.33
CA TYR A 57 -27.07 -0.80 6.45
C TYR A 57 -27.81 -0.59 7.79
N ALA A 58 -28.42 0.59 7.97
CA ALA A 58 -29.30 0.86 9.13
C ALA A 58 -30.49 -0.10 9.16
N GLU A 59 -31.13 -0.38 8.02
CA GLU A 59 -32.22 -1.36 7.92
C GLU A 59 -31.76 -2.79 8.21
N LEU A 60 -30.56 -3.18 7.75
CA LEU A 60 -29.99 -4.52 7.95
C LEU A 60 -29.63 -4.79 9.44
N LEU A 61 -29.10 -3.79 10.14
CA LEU A 61 -28.91 -3.84 11.59
C LEU A 61 -30.24 -3.80 12.36
N LEU A 62 -31.26 -3.12 11.84
CA LEU A 62 -32.63 -3.14 12.40
C LEU A 62 -33.34 -4.49 12.19
N GLN A 63 -32.93 -5.33 11.23
CA GLN A 63 -33.37 -6.73 11.16
C GLN A 63 -32.66 -7.59 12.22
N ALA A 64 -31.38 -7.29 12.53
CA ALA A 64 -30.63 -7.95 13.60
C ALA A 64 -31.09 -7.53 15.01
N HIS A 65 -31.55 -6.27 15.18
CA HIS A 65 -32.13 -5.73 16.41
C HIS A 65 -33.48 -5.02 16.13
N PRO A 66 -34.59 -5.77 15.92
CA PRO A 66 -35.92 -5.20 15.64
C PRO A 66 -36.49 -4.31 16.76
N GLU A 67 -35.91 -4.37 17.95
CA GLU A 67 -36.34 -3.63 19.14
C GLU A 67 -35.85 -2.17 19.18
N ASN A 68 -34.96 -1.78 18.26
CA ASN A 68 -34.43 -0.41 18.14
C ASN A 68 -35.41 0.52 17.39
N ASP A 69 -35.56 1.75 17.89
CA ASP A 69 -36.29 2.85 17.24
C ASP A 69 -35.52 4.18 17.16
N ALA A 70 -34.37 4.32 17.85
CA ALA A 70 -33.61 5.57 17.87
C ALA A 70 -33.05 5.90 16.47
N LEU A 71 -32.43 4.90 15.83
CA LEU A 71 -31.96 4.93 14.44
C LEU A 71 -33.10 5.11 13.43
N ARG A 72 -34.35 4.89 13.84
CA ARG A 72 -35.55 5.06 13.00
C ARG A 72 -36.11 6.48 13.05
N LEU A 73 -35.73 7.29 14.05
CA LEU A 73 -36.18 8.67 14.21
C LEU A 73 -35.34 9.62 13.35
N THR A 74 -34.01 9.52 13.43
CA THR A 74 -33.09 10.27 12.54
C THR A 74 -33.34 9.97 11.06
N LEU A 75 -33.73 8.73 10.72
CA LEU A 75 -34.06 8.35 9.35
C LEU A 75 -35.29 9.09 8.78
N ILE A 76 -36.19 9.64 9.62
CA ILE A 76 -37.26 10.55 9.14
C ILE A 76 -36.69 11.90 8.75
N ASP A 77 -35.85 12.49 9.60
CA ASP A 77 -35.16 13.77 9.36
C ASP A 77 -34.30 13.70 8.08
N LEU A 78 -33.55 12.61 7.90
CA LEU A 78 -32.77 12.35 6.69
C LEU A 78 -33.66 12.20 5.44
N LEU A 79 -34.76 11.43 5.51
CA LEU A 79 -35.65 11.25 4.34
C LEU A 79 -36.42 12.51 3.95
N VAL A 80 -36.75 13.39 4.92
CA VAL A 80 -37.29 14.73 4.62
C VAL A 80 -36.24 15.61 3.91
N LYS A 81 -34.98 15.59 4.34
CA LYS A 81 -33.88 16.31 3.68
C LYS A 81 -33.55 15.76 2.29
N LEU A 82 -33.72 14.45 2.09
CA LEU A 82 -33.55 13.76 0.82
C LEU A 82 -34.78 13.90 -0.12
N GLY A 83 -35.83 14.61 0.30
CA GLY A 83 -37.03 14.87 -0.50
C GLY A 83 -38.00 13.69 -0.63
N ASP A 84 -37.69 12.53 -0.06
CA ASP A 84 -38.58 11.37 -0.04
C ASP A 84 -39.61 11.50 1.09
N PHE A 85 -40.52 12.45 0.92
CA PHE A 85 -41.57 12.76 1.90
C PHE A 85 -42.50 11.56 2.15
N GLU A 86 -42.64 10.63 1.21
CA GLU A 86 -43.46 9.43 1.39
C GLU A 86 -42.73 8.34 2.18
N GLN A 87 -41.44 8.09 1.96
CA GLN A 87 -40.70 7.21 2.86
C GLN A 87 -40.44 7.84 4.22
N ALA A 88 -40.41 9.17 4.34
CA ALA A 88 -40.47 9.87 5.63
C ALA A 88 -41.82 9.66 6.34
N ARG A 89 -42.95 9.87 5.64
CA ARG A 89 -44.32 9.58 6.13
C ARG A 89 -44.47 8.10 6.52
N HIS A 90 -43.86 7.19 5.76
CA HIS A 90 -43.78 5.75 6.07
C HIS A 90 -42.92 5.45 7.30
N HIS A 91 -41.75 6.08 7.49
CA HIS A 91 -40.95 5.91 8.70
C HIS A 91 -41.65 6.48 9.94
N LEU A 92 -42.40 7.58 9.78
CA LEU A 92 -43.33 8.11 10.78
C LEU A 92 -44.54 7.17 11.04
N ALA A 93 -44.70 6.08 10.29
CA ALA A 93 -45.63 4.97 10.56
C ALA A 93 -44.91 3.68 11.03
N ARG A 94 -43.62 3.46 10.69
CA ARG A 94 -42.78 2.37 11.21
C ARG A 94 -42.40 2.55 12.70
N LEU A 95 -42.36 3.79 13.20
CA LEU A 95 -41.91 4.13 14.55
C LEU A 95 -42.78 3.52 15.68
N ARG A 96 -42.15 3.00 16.73
CA ARG A 96 -42.73 2.87 18.10
C ARG A 96 -42.83 4.27 18.76
N GLY A 97 -43.41 5.24 18.06
CA GLY A 97 -43.25 6.67 18.31
C GLY A 97 -44.13 7.28 19.41
N LYS A 98 -43.77 8.50 19.84
CA LYS A 98 -44.41 9.24 20.94
C LYS A 98 -44.98 10.60 20.48
N ASP A 99 -44.11 11.54 20.09
CA ASP A 99 -44.43 12.97 19.97
C ASP A 99 -45.09 13.37 18.64
N ARG A 100 -46.17 12.68 18.26
CA ARG A 100 -46.92 12.91 17.01
C ARG A 100 -47.82 14.17 17.07
N LEU A 101 -47.26 15.29 17.53
CA LEU A 101 -47.99 16.50 17.92
C LEU A 101 -47.81 17.68 16.94
N ALA A 102 -46.62 17.83 16.36
CA ALA A 102 -46.34 18.90 15.39
C ALA A 102 -46.84 18.60 13.95
N THR A 103 -47.34 17.38 13.73
CA THR A 103 -47.78 16.83 12.44
C THR A 103 -48.69 17.76 11.63
N PRO A 104 -49.72 18.42 12.22
CA PRO A 104 -50.67 19.26 11.47
C PRO A 104 -50.06 20.45 10.71
N PHE A 105 -48.84 20.90 11.05
CA PHE A 105 -48.13 21.87 10.23
C PHE A 105 -47.59 21.23 8.94
N TYR A 106 -46.87 20.11 9.05
CA TYR A 106 -46.31 19.38 7.91
C TYR A 106 -47.40 18.74 7.03
N GLU A 107 -48.55 18.40 7.62
CA GLU A 107 -49.75 17.93 6.91
C GLU A 107 -50.47 19.06 6.12
N VAL A 108 -49.98 20.30 6.20
CA VAL A 108 -50.38 21.44 5.33
C VAL A 108 -49.20 21.91 4.48
N GLU A 109 -48.01 22.10 5.05
CA GLU A 109 -46.85 22.62 4.31
C GLU A 109 -46.34 21.62 3.25
N LEU A 110 -46.44 20.31 3.51
CA LEU A 110 -46.18 19.25 2.52
C LEU A 110 -47.45 18.87 1.71
N ASP A 111 -48.41 19.78 1.64
CA ASP A 111 -49.43 19.92 0.58
C ASP A 111 -49.10 21.13 -0.32
N ILE A 112 -48.64 22.25 0.26
CA ILE A 112 -48.21 23.46 -0.46
C ILE A 112 -46.92 23.20 -1.24
N LEU A 113 -45.87 22.70 -0.57
CA LEU A 113 -44.67 22.17 -1.22
C LEU A 113 -44.98 20.92 -2.06
N GLY A 114 -46.02 20.17 -1.65
CA GLY A 114 -46.64 19.09 -2.44
C GLY A 114 -47.30 19.54 -3.75
N ALA A 115 -47.33 20.84 -4.05
CA ALA A 115 -47.66 21.41 -5.35
C ALA A 115 -46.47 22.17 -5.97
N LEU A 116 -45.76 22.99 -5.19
CA LEU A 116 -44.62 23.79 -5.67
C LEU A 116 -43.45 22.95 -6.21
N ALA A 117 -43.27 21.71 -5.73
CA ALA A 117 -42.23 20.80 -6.20
C ALA A 117 -42.57 20.05 -7.51
N ARG A 118 -43.52 20.54 -8.32
CA ARG A 118 -44.05 19.81 -9.49
C ARG A 118 -43.93 20.55 -10.84
N PRO A 119 -43.82 19.81 -11.96
CA PRO A 119 -43.94 20.38 -13.30
C PRO A 119 -45.37 20.84 -13.66
N GLU A 120 -46.42 20.41 -12.93
CA GLU A 120 -47.78 20.96 -13.14
C GLU A 120 -47.96 22.39 -12.61
N GLY A 121 -47.15 22.84 -11.64
CA GLY A 121 -47.42 24.06 -10.89
C GLY A 121 -48.73 23.95 -10.08
N MET A 122 -49.72 24.77 -10.41
CA MET A 122 -51.05 24.77 -9.77
C MET A 122 -52.18 25.01 -10.78
N ASP A 123 -53.33 24.37 -10.52
CA ASP A 123 -54.62 24.72 -11.13
C ASP A 123 -55.15 26.09 -10.64
N GLU A 124 -56.10 26.67 -11.36
CA GLU A 124 -56.68 27.98 -11.09
C GLU A 124 -57.61 27.96 -9.86
N GLU A 125 -58.44 26.91 -9.71
CA GLU A 125 -59.23 26.73 -8.48
C GLU A 125 -58.34 26.26 -7.33
N GLN A 126 -57.32 25.42 -7.57
CA GLN A 126 -56.28 25.08 -6.59
C GLN A 126 -55.59 26.35 -6.03
N THR A 127 -55.23 27.29 -6.90
CA THR A 127 -54.62 28.56 -6.49
C THR A 127 -55.59 29.38 -5.63
N ARG A 128 -56.85 29.52 -6.04
CA ARG A 128 -57.88 30.19 -5.24
C ARG A 128 -58.24 29.43 -3.95
N ARG A 129 -58.09 28.11 -3.91
CA ARG A 129 -58.25 27.29 -2.69
C ARG A 129 -57.14 27.53 -1.68
N LEU A 130 -55.89 27.80 -2.10
CA LEU A 130 -54.85 28.25 -1.17
C LEU A 130 -55.16 29.64 -0.62
N LEU A 131 -55.54 30.57 -1.51
CA LEU A 131 -55.96 31.94 -1.18
C LEU A 131 -57.11 31.93 -0.13
N GLU A 132 -58.16 31.14 -0.39
CA GLU A 132 -59.33 31.01 0.48
C GLU A 132 -59.11 30.10 1.70
N ARG A 133 -58.07 29.24 1.71
CA ARG A 133 -57.59 28.55 2.92
C ARG A 133 -56.94 29.55 3.88
N LEU A 134 -55.99 30.34 3.37
CA LEU A 134 -55.22 31.31 4.17
C LEU A 134 -56.14 32.34 4.82
N ARG A 135 -57.10 32.89 4.06
CA ARG A 135 -58.16 33.82 4.55
C ARG A 135 -59.08 33.28 5.67
N LYS A 136 -58.80 32.09 6.26
CA LYS A 136 -59.60 31.43 7.30
C LYS A 136 -58.75 30.83 8.44
N ILE A 137 -57.48 31.23 8.58
CA ILE A 137 -56.59 30.81 9.68
C ILE A 137 -56.48 31.95 10.73
N GLU A 138 -56.35 31.60 12.01
CA GLU A 138 -56.28 32.59 13.09
C GLU A 138 -54.89 33.19 13.28
N HIS A 139 -54.80 34.50 13.55
CA HIS A 139 -53.65 35.12 14.22
C HIS A 139 -53.65 34.82 15.74
N VAL A 140 -53.79 33.53 16.04
CA VAL A 140 -53.81 32.88 17.37
C VAL A 140 -53.14 31.51 17.26
N SER A 141 -53.36 30.81 16.13
CA SER A 141 -52.71 29.54 15.78
C SER A 141 -51.44 29.71 14.92
N LEU A 142 -50.89 30.92 14.81
CA LEU A 142 -49.78 31.29 13.92
C LEU A 142 -48.77 32.20 14.62
N ASN A 143 -47.56 32.30 14.05
CA ASN A 143 -46.60 33.37 14.32
C ASN A 143 -46.68 34.47 13.24
N ASP A 144 -46.04 35.60 13.51
CA ASP A 144 -46.08 36.83 12.71
C ASP A 144 -45.67 36.64 11.24
N ALA A 145 -44.66 35.82 10.96
CA ALA A 145 -44.20 35.54 9.59
C ALA A 145 -45.18 34.62 8.83
N MET A 146 -45.85 33.71 9.52
CA MET A 146 -46.95 32.92 8.93
C MET A 146 -48.22 33.78 8.74
N LEU A 147 -48.43 34.80 9.59
CA LEU A 147 -49.44 35.83 9.42
C LEU A 147 -49.12 36.76 8.23
N GLU A 148 -47.85 37.05 7.93
CA GLU A 148 -47.50 37.72 6.68
C GLU A 148 -47.75 36.81 5.46
N ARG A 149 -47.41 35.51 5.52
CA ARG A 149 -47.79 34.56 4.45
C ARG A 149 -49.31 34.49 4.27
N LEU A 150 -50.09 34.63 5.33
CA LEU A 150 -51.55 34.80 5.26
C LEU A 150 -51.90 36.12 4.54
N ALA A 151 -51.36 37.25 4.98
CA ALA A 151 -51.66 38.58 4.44
C ALA A 151 -51.29 38.75 2.96
N ARG A 152 -50.07 38.37 2.55
CA ARG A 152 -49.65 38.35 1.14
C ARG A 152 -50.51 37.35 0.35
N HIS A 153 -50.74 36.16 0.93
CA HIS A 153 -51.66 35.12 0.47
C HIS A 153 -53.15 35.52 0.36
N ALA A 154 -53.56 36.69 0.86
CA ALA A 154 -54.95 37.16 0.84
C ALA A 154 -55.27 38.12 -0.33
N LEU A 155 -54.27 38.51 -1.13
CA LEU A 155 -54.41 39.33 -2.33
C LEU A 155 -55.08 38.55 -3.47
N ALA A 156 -55.98 39.12 -4.28
CA ALA A 156 -56.70 40.40 -4.18
C ALA A 156 -58.05 40.27 -4.93
N LEU A 157 -58.99 41.18 -4.68
CA LEU A 157 -60.25 41.38 -5.44
C LEU A 157 -60.69 42.85 -5.30
N ASP A 158 -61.34 43.40 -6.33
CA ASP A 158 -61.49 44.84 -6.54
C ASP A 158 -62.94 45.37 -6.37
N ALA A 159 -63.08 46.67 -6.05
CA ALA A 159 -64.37 47.36 -5.93
C ALA A 159 -64.26 48.86 -6.30
N PRO A 160 -64.63 49.26 -7.53
CA PRO A 160 -64.55 50.65 -8.00
C PRO A 160 -65.88 51.44 -7.97
N ASP A 161 -65.75 52.75 -8.12
CA ASP A 161 -66.80 53.78 -8.30
C ASP A 161 -67.76 54.10 -7.12
N LEU A 162 -68.18 55.38 -7.08
CA LEU A 162 -69.44 55.84 -6.50
C LEU A 162 -69.85 57.16 -7.19
N ALA A 163 -70.36 57.07 -8.43
CA ALA A 163 -70.46 58.19 -9.36
C ALA A 163 -71.21 59.45 -8.86
N ALA A 164 -70.76 60.60 -9.37
CA ALA A 164 -71.32 61.92 -9.15
C ALA A 164 -72.70 62.10 -9.86
N ARG A 165 -73.46 63.21 -9.74
CA ARG A 165 -73.01 64.60 -9.57
C ARG A 165 -72.34 65.12 -10.87
N THR A 166 -72.73 64.58 -12.02
CA THR A 166 -72.18 64.88 -13.36
C THR A 166 -72.09 66.41 -13.65
N PHE A 167 -71.00 66.96 -14.22
CA PHE A 167 -71.10 67.98 -15.29
C PHE A 167 -69.85 68.07 -16.20
N ALA A 168 -68.64 68.55 -15.86
CA ALA A 168 -68.04 69.31 -14.74
C ALA A 168 -68.27 68.83 -13.29
N GLU A 169 -67.46 67.86 -12.87
CA GLU A 169 -67.75 66.99 -11.72
C GLU A 169 -67.56 67.70 -10.36
N LEU A 170 -66.42 68.39 -10.19
CA LEU A 170 -65.88 68.97 -8.94
C LEU A 170 -66.95 69.69 -8.09
N ALA A 171 -67.25 70.98 -8.27
CA ALA A 171 -66.68 71.94 -9.23
C ALA A 171 -66.70 73.41 -8.75
N GLY A 172 -67.05 73.69 -7.49
CA GLY A 172 -67.49 75.03 -7.04
C GLY A 172 -68.89 75.36 -7.59
N ARG A 173 -69.99 75.11 -6.90
CA ARG A 173 -70.17 74.79 -5.45
C ARG A 173 -71.62 74.90 -4.95
N ASP A 174 -72.67 74.25 -5.49
CA ASP A 174 -73.03 73.82 -6.85
C ASP A 174 -73.28 75.02 -7.80
N PRO A 175 -74.46 75.68 -7.72
CA PRO A 175 -74.91 76.62 -8.74
C PRO A 175 -74.30 78.03 -8.63
N GLN A 176 -74.34 78.76 -9.75
CA GLN A 176 -73.83 80.12 -9.98
C GLN A 176 -74.01 80.44 -11.49
N GLY A 177 -73.32 81.49 -11.97
CA GLY A 177 -73.28 81.87 -13.39
C GLY A 177 -74.28 82.96 -13.79
N ARG A 178 -73.78 84.12 -14.23
CA ARG A 178 -74.61 85.28 -14.63
C ARG A 178 -74.06 85.95 -15.89
N GLN A 179 -73.93 87.29 -15.91
CA GLN A 179 -73.25 88.16 -16.90
C GLN A 179 -73.84 88.14 -18.34
N ARG A 180 -74.20 89.32 -18.91
CA ARG A 180 -75.04 89.43 -20.14
C ARG A 180 -75.29 90.87 -20.69
N TRP A 181 -74.27 91.69 -20.97
CA TRP A 181 -74.46 92.87 -21.88
C TRP A 181 -73.24 93.34 -22.68
N LEU A 182 -72.26 94.07 -22.12
CA LEU A 182 -71.11 94.57 -22.91
C LEU A 182 -70.12 93.48 -23.34
N ASP A 183 -70.31 92.27 -22.79
CA ASP A 183 -70.23 91.00 -23.52
C ASP A 183 -70.24 91.17 -25.04
N GLU A 184 -71.37 91.59 -25.62
CA GLU A 184 -71.63 91.61 -27.07
C GLU A 184 -71.09 92.86 -27.78
N VAL A 185 -70.25 93.66 -27.10
CA VAL A 185 -69.38 94.66 -27.73
C VAL A 185 -67.97 94.08 -27.87
N ALA A 186 -67.37 93.69 -26.75
CA ALA A 186 -65.98 93.27 -26.72
C ALA A 186 -65.76 91.87 -27.32
N ARG A 187 -66.72 90.95 -27.19
CA ARG A 187 -66.68 89.58 -27.76
C ARG A 187 -66.47 89.56 -29.28
N TRP A 188 -66.75 90.67 -29.96
CA TRP A 188 -66.58 90.82 -31.40
C TRP A 188 -65.48 91.83 -31.77
N TYR A 189 -65.17 92.83 -30.94
CA TYR A 189 -63.93 93.62 -31.08
C TYR A 189 -62.65 92.78 -30.88
N LEU A 190 -62.70 91.76 -30.03
CA LEU A 190 -61.65 90.74 -29.90
C LEU A 190 -61.54 89.82 -31.14
N ALA A 191 -62.46 89.95 -32.11
CA ALA A 191 -62.40 89.30 -33.42
C ALA A 191 -62.11 90.28 -34.59
N SER A 192 -62.08 91.60 -34.36
CA SER A 192 -61.59 92.60 -35.33
C SER A 192 -60.14 93.01 -35.11
N GLY A 193 -59.65 92.96 -33.86
CA GLY A 193 -58.26 93.26 -33.50
C GLY A 193 -58.02 94.70 -33.03
N GLU A 194 -58.99 95.30 -32.30
CA GLU A 194 -58.90 96.67 -31.77
C GLU A 194 -58.84 96.69 -30.21
N PRO A 195 -57.87 96.01 -29.57
CA PRO A 195 -57.99 95.51 -28.20
C PRO A 195 -58.06 96.59 -27.10
N LEU A 196 -56.94 97.27 -26.79
CA LEU A 196 -56.88 98.26 -25.70
C LEU A 196 -57.95 99.37 -25.82
N PRO A 197 -58.22 99.96 -27.01
CA PRO A 197 -59.21 101.03 -27.15
C PRO A 197 -60.65 100.56 -26.94
N ALA A 198 -60.97 99.32 -27.32
CA ALA A 198 -62.25 98.69 -26.97
C ALA A 198 -62.34 98.35 -25.47
N ALA A 199 -61.22 98.27 -24.76
CA ALA A 199 -61.14 97.88 -23.36
C ALA A 199 -61.61 98.98 -22.38
N ASP A 200 -61.08 100.19 -22.53
CA ASP A 200 -61.41 101.34 -21.67
C ASP A 200 -62.92 101.65 -21.65
N ILE A 201 -63.66 101.26 -22.71
CA ILE A 201 -65.12 101.36 -22.82
C ILE A 201 -65.81 100.65 -21.66
N GLN A 202 -65.28 99.49 -21.27
CA GLN A 202 -65.79 98.69 -20.18
C GLN A 202 -65.33 99.18 -18.79
N ARG A 203 -64.56 100.27 -18.67
CA ARG A 203 -64.61 101.15 -17.48
C ARG A 203 -65.74 102.16 -17.59
N GLN A 204 -65.79 102.90 -18.70
CA GLN A 204 -66.62 104.10 -18.85
C GLN A 204 -68.12 103.81 -18.70
N LEU A 205 -68.62 102.72 -19.30
CA LEU A 205 -70.03 102.31 -19.21
C LEU A 205 -70.31 101.44 -17.96
N ALA A 206 -69.28 101.08 -17.20
CA ALA A 206 -69.34 100.23 -16.02
C ALA A 206 -69.34 101.01 -14.70
N GLU A 207 -68.51 102.04 -14.57
CA GLU A 207 -68.38 102.76 -13.29
C GLU A 207 -69.58 103.68 -12.99
N ALA A 208 -70.38 104.02 -14.01
CA ALA A 208 -71.69 104.64 -13.86
C ALA A 208 -72.86 103.62 -13.72
N GLN A 209 -72.59 102.32 -13.71
CA GLN A 209 -73.61 101.27 -13.79
C GLN A 209 -74.32 101.02 -12.45
N THR A 210 -75.64 100.81 -12.50
CA THR A 210 -76.57 100.94 -11.36
C THR A 210 -76.83 99.67 -10.56
N GLU A 211 -76.25 98.53 -10.94
CA GLU A 211 -76.16 97.33 -10.09
C GLU A 211 -74.73 96.77 -10.10
N PRO A 212 -74.29 96.06 -9.04
CA PRO A 212 -72.87 95.71 -8.88
C PRO A 212 -72.35 94.82 -10.00
N ALA A 213 -72.91 93.63 -10.19
CA ALA A 213 -72.34 92.63 -11.07
C ALA A 213 -72.45 92.96 -12.57
N LYS A 214 -73.21 93.98 -13.00
CA LYS A 214 -73.15 94.51 -14.38
C LYS A 214 -71.90 95.34 -14.63
N ARG A 215 -71.48 96.19 -13.67
CA ARG A 215 -70.17 96.86 -13.72
C ARG A 215 -69.05 95.82 -13.86
N LEU A 216 -69.16 94.75 -13.08
CA LEU A 216 -68.15 93.69 -12.99
C LEU A 216 -68.19 92.78 -14.25
N ALA A 217 -69.37 92.52 -14.83
CA ALA A 217 -69.51 91.90 -16.16
C ALA A 217 -68.66 92.63 -17.19
N TYR A 218 -68.84 93.95 -17.26
CA TYR A 218 -68.21 94.77 -18.28
C TYR A 218 -66.70 94.83 -18.02
N LEU A 219 -66.29 95.12 -16.78
CA LEU A 219 -64.88 95.21 -16.40
C LEU A 219 -64.05 93.95 -16.74
N ARG A 220 -64.65 92.74 -16.85
CA ARG A 220 -63.96 91.59 -17.45
C ARG A 220 -63.58 91.83 -18.92
N GLN A 221 -64.47 92.36 -19.75
CA GLN A 221 -64.12 92.73 -21.13
C GLN A 221 -63.54 94.14 -21.29
N ALA A 222 -63.24 94.83 -20.19
CA ALA A 222 -62.10 95.75 -20.18
C ALA A 222 -60.82 94.92 -20.06
N PHE A 223 -60.70 94.18 -18.96
CA PHE A 223 -59.53 93.40 -18.61
C PHE A 223 -58.99 92.51 -19.75
N ALA A 224 -59.83 91.64 -20.33
CA ALA A 224 -59.45 90.74 -21.42
C ALA A 224 -58.95 91.49 -22.67
N SER A 225 -59.46 92.70 -22.89
CA SER A 225 -59.12 93.55 -24.02
C SER A 225 -57.92 94.47 -23.73
N LEU A 226 -57.57 94.72 -22.45
CA LEU A 226 -56.25 95.26 -22.05
C LEU A 226 -55.14 94.21 -22.19
N LEU A 227 -55.44 92.94 -21.93
CA LEU A 227 -54.52 91.83 -22.19
C LEU A 227 -54.25 91.63 -23.68
N ALA A 228 -55.29 91.64 -24.51
CA ALA A 228 -55.19 91.41 -25.95
C ALA A 228 -54.39 92.48 -26.73
N GLY A 229 -53.91 93.54 -26.05
CA GLY A 229 -52.97 94.52 -26.58
C GLY A 229 -51.76 94.79 -25.67
N GLU A 230 -51.35 93.80 -24.87
CA GLU A 230 -50.09 93.78 -24.12
C GLU A 230 -49.94 94.85 -23.00
N ARG A 231 -51.02 95.47 -22.50
CA ARG A 231 -50.97 96.38 -21.33
C ARG A 231 -51.23 95.65 -20.02
N GLY A 232 -50.47 94.60 -19.76
CA GLY A 232 -50.66 93.70 -18.61
C GLY A 232 -50.73 94.40 -17.25
N GLU A 233 -49.84 95.37 -16.97
CA GLU A 233 -49.84 96.11 -15.70
C GLU A 233 -51.12 96.94 -15.50
N GLN A 234 -51.66 97.55 -16.56
CA GLN A 234 -52.89 98.34 -16.48
C GLN A 234 -54.12 97.44 -16.35
N ALA A 235 -54.13 96.28 -17.01
CA ALA A 235 -55.15 95.26 -16.81
C ALA A 235 -55.17 94.77 -15.36
N ALA A 236 -53.98 94.46 -14.81
CA ALA A 236 -53.80 94.08 -13.42
C ALA A 236 -54.36 95.15 -12.46
N LEU A 237 -53.90 96.40 -12.56
CA LEU A 237 -54.38 97.50 -11.71
C LEU A 237 -55.91 97.68 -11.77
N LEU A 238 -56.53 97.45 -12.93
CA LEU A 238 -57.98 97.54 -13.10
C LEU A 238 -58.75 96.46 -12.31
N LEU A 239 -58.22 95.23 -12.26
CA LEU A 239 -58.78 94.15 -11.46
C LEU A 239 -58.61 94.40 -9.95
N ASP A 240 -57.49 95.03 -9.55
CA ASP A 240 -57.21 95.35 -8.14
C ASP A 240 -58.21 96.35 -7.55
N GLU A 241 -58.58 97.41 -8.29
CA GLU A 241 -59.49 98.47 -7.83
C GLU A 241 -60.88 97.98 -7.38
N ARG A 242 -61.28 96.76 -7.76
CA ARG A 242 -62.60 96.17 -7.45
C ARG A 242 -62.51 94.75 -6.86
N LEU A 243 -61.32 94.26 -6.56
CA LEU A 243 -61.01 92.87 -6.17
C LEU A 243 -61.89 92.33 -5.03
N ASP A 244 -62.12 93.15 -4.00
CA ASP A 244 -62.88 92.79 -2.80
C ASP A 244 -64.40 92.78 -3.03
N ALA A 245 -64.88 93.43 -4.10
CA ALA A 245 -66.29 93.58 -4.44
C ALA A 245 -66.77 92.67 -5.59
N LEU A 246 -65.93 91.69 -5.99
CA LEU A 246 -66.20 90.80 -7.12
C LEU A 246 -67.32 89.76 -6.86
N PRO A 247 -68.06 89.33 -7.91
CA PRO A 247 -69.35 88.65 -7.78
C PRO A 247 -69.28 87.11 -7.82
N GLU A 248 -70.46 86.48 -7.79
CA GLU A 248 -70.72 85.15 -7.25
C GLU A 248 -70.59 83.98 -8.25
N ASP A 249 -69.64 84.00 -9.21
CA ASP A 249 -69.58 82.95 -10.25
C ASP A 249 -68.22 82.67 -10.93
N GLU A 250 -68.20 81.61 -11.75
CA GLU A 250 -67.04 81.25 -12.58
C GLU A 250 -66.69 82.29 -13.66
N SER A 251 -67.64 83.14 -14.08
CA SER A 251 -67.29 84.30 -14.94
C SER A 251 -66.30 85.25 -14.24
N THR A 252 -66.24 85.20 -12.91
CA THR A 252 -65.32 85.94 -12.04
C THR A 252 -64.05 85.15 -11.74
N LEU A 253 -64.16 83.85 -11.43
CA LEU A 253 -62.98 82.97 -11.25
C LEU A 253 -62.10 82.98 -12.51
N ALA A 254 -62.70 82.79 -13.67
CA ALA A 254 -62.03 82.85 -14.95
C ALA A 254 -61.66 84.29 -15.41
N TRP A 255 -61.94 85.33 -14.62
CA TRP A 255 -61.44 86.70 -14.82
C TRP A 255 -60.17 86.95 -13.97
N LEU A 256 -60.12 86.43 -12.75
CA LEU A 256 -58.88 86.31 -11.97
C LEU A 256 -57.84 85.46 -12.74
N ALA A 257 -58.31 84.45 -13.50
CA ALA A 257 -57.50 83.67 -14.44
C ALA A 257 -56.84 84.47 -15.57
N GLU A 258 -57.49 85.54 -16.01
CA GLU A 258 -56.90 86.51 -16.94
C GLU A 258 -55.97 87.44 -16.14
N GLY A 259 -56.41 87.86 -14.94
CA GLY A 259 -55.76 88.68 -13.92
C GLY A 259 -54.27 88.42 -13.70
N VAL A 260 -53.99 87.21 -13.23
CA VAL A 260 -52.65 86.83 -12.74
C VAL A 260 -51.62 86.89 -13.85
N ARG A 261 -51.95 86.37 -15.04
CA ARG A 261 -51.07 86.33 -16.21
C ARG A 261 -50.71 87.73 -16.74
N ALA A 262 -51.60 88.71 -16.58
CA ALA A 262 -51.33 90.10 -16.90
C ALA A 262 -50.27 90.74 -15.97
N ALA A 263 -50.38 90.45 -14.67
CA ALA A 263 -49.47 90.92 -13.64
C ALA A 263 -48.10 90.21 -13.70
N GLU A 264 -48.07 88.90 -13.90
CA GLU A 264 -46.86 88.09 -14.13
C GLU A 264 -46.04 88.63 -15.31
N GLY A 265 -46.65 88.78 -16.49
CA GLY A 265 -45.97 89.25 -17.71
C GLY A 265 -45.44 90.68 -17.60
N SER A 266 -45.95 91.46 -16.64
CA SER A 266 -45.50 92.84 -16.37
C SER A 266 -44.62 92.93 -15.11
N GLN A 267 -44.18 91.80 -14.55
CA GLN A 267 -43.35 91.69 -13.34
C GLN A 267 -43.96 92.32 -12.06
N ARG A 268 -45.28 92.56 -12.06
CA ARG A 268 -46.04 93.08 -10.90
C ARG A 268 -46.51 91.94 -10.01
N TYR A 269 -45.53 91.22 -9.46
CA TYR A 269 -45.74 90.04 -8.62
C TYR A 269 -46.54 90.35 -7.33
N ASP A 270 -46.54 91.61 -6.88
CA ASP A 270 -47.35 92.14 -5.78
C ASP A 270 -48.87 92.13 -6.10
N LEU A 271 -49.24 92.42 -7.35
CA LEU A 271 -50.62 92.34 -7.82
C LEU A 271 -51.02 90.91 -8.18
N ALA A 272 -50.11 90.18 -8.84
CA ALA A 272 -50.31 88.76 -9.16
C ALA A 272 -50.67 87.94 -7.91
N GLU A 273 -49.93 88.15 -6.81
CA GLU A 273 -50.19 87.47 -5.54
C GLU A 273 -51.58 87.81 -4.98
N ARG A 274 -52.03 89.07 -5.08
CA ARG A 274 -53.35 89.48 -4.59
C ARG A 274 -54.48 88.88 -5.41
N PHE A 275 -54.36 88.77 -6.73
CA PHE A 275 -55.38 88.12 -7.56
C PHE A 275 -55.42 86.61 -7.37
N ILE A 276 -54.26 85.96 -7.30
CA ILE A 276 -54.13 84.55 -6.89
C ILE A 276 -54.84 84.32 -5.56
N ARG A 277 -54.53 85.16 -4.56
CA ARG A 277 -55.09 85.04 -3.21
C ARG A 277 -56.62 85.17 -3.24
N ARG A 278 -57.15 86.19 -3.92
CA ARG A 278 -58.61 86.38 -4.06
C ARG A 278 -59.30 85.24 -4.80
N TRP A 279 -58.67 84.68 -5.83
CA TRP A 279 -59.19 83.52 -6.54
C TRP A 279 -59.28 82.31 -5.61
N ARG A 280 -58.26 82.10 -4.78
CA ARG A 280 -58.22 81.04 -3.77
C ARG A 280 -59.07 81.30 -2.52
N GLU A 281 -59.67 82.49 -2.39
CA GLU A 281 -60.77 82.79 -1.45
C GLU A 281 -62.15 82.40 -2.02
N LEU A 282 -62.26 82.10 -3.32
CA LEU A 282 -63.53 81.85 -4.04
C LEU A 282 -63.61 80.42 -4.63
N ARG A 283 -62.48 79.90 -5.12
CA ARG A 283 -62.16 78.47 -5.29
C ARG A 283 -60.75 78.22 -4.75
N PRO A 284 -60.57 77.70 -3.52
CA PRO A 284 -59.26 77.28 -3.01
C PRO A 284 -58.57 76.22 -3.89
N GLU A 285 -59.37 75.49 -4.67
CA GLU A 285 -59.08 74.30 -5.47
C GLU A 285 -59.27 74.49 -6.99
N ASP A 286 -59.16 75.72 -7.52
CA ASP A 286 -59.13 75.94 -8.98
C ASP A 286 -57.76 75.59 -9.56
N HIS A 287 -57.70 74.62 -10.47
CA HIS A 287 -56.44 74.20 -11.09
C HIS A 287 -55.80 75.29 -11.96
N GLU A 288 -56.54 76.29 -12.46
CA GLU A 288 -55.95 77.42 -13.18
C GLU A 288 -55.38 78.45 -12.19
N ALA A 289 -55.97 78.59 -10.99
CA ALA A 289 -55.42 79.43 -9.92
C ALA A 289 -54.10 78.85 -9.44
N LEU A 290 -54.10 77.56 -9.14
CA LEU A 290 -52.94 76.82 -8.69
C LEU A 290 -51.85 76.76 -9.77
N ALA A 291 -52.20 76.69 -11.06
CA ALA A 291 -51.27 76.81 -12.20
C ALA A 291 -50.65 78.21 -12.38
N ALA A 292 -51.16 79.23 -11.69
CA ALA A 292 -50.60 80.58 -11.69
C ALA A 292 -49.89 80.91 -10.36
N ASP A 293 -50.44 80.47 -9.23
CA ASP A 293 -49.85 80.53 -7.88
C ASP A 293 -48.52 79.77 -7.83
N LEU A 294 -48.46 78.56 -8.40
CA LEU A 294 -47.22 77.79 -8.56
C LEU A 294 -46.17 78.61 -9.35
N ARG A 295 -46.57 79.15 -10.51
CA ARG A 295 -45.68 79.87 -11.43
C ARG A 295 -45.13 81.15 -10.81
N LEU A 296 -45.97 81.90 -10.10
CA LEU A 296 -45.58 83.09 -9.34
C LEU A 296 -44.57 82.74 -8.25
N ASN A 297 -44.82 81.69 -7.45
CA ASN A 297 -43.91 81.32 -6.37
C ASN A 297 -42.57 80.79 -6.90
N MET A 298 -42.56 80.05 -8.02
CA MET A 298 -41.32 79.68 -8.72
C MET A 298 -40.55 80.92 -9.20
N ALA A 299 -41.20 81.85 -9.91
CA ALA A 299 -40.58 83.07 -10.43
C ALA A 299 -40.05 84.01 -9.31
N ALA A 300 -40.72 84.02 -8.15
CA ALA A 300 -40.31 84.77 -6.96
C ALA A 300 -39.28 84.02 -6.07
N GLY A 301 -38.83 82.82 -6.46
CA GLY A 301 -37.88 82.02 -5.67
C GLY A 301 -38.43 81.41 -4.38
N ARG A 302 -39.75 81.43 -4.18
CA ARG A 302 -40.45 80.91 -2.99
C ARG A 302 -40.73 79.41 -3.13
N VAL A 303 -39.67 78.61 -3.24
CA VAL A 303 -39.75 77.18 -3.61
C VAL A 303 -40.61 76.32 -2.69
N GLU A 304 -40.62 76.56 -1.38
CA GLU A 304 -41.51 75.83 -0.44
C GLU A 304 -42.99 76.09 -0.75
N ARG A 305 -43.36 77.35 -0.99
CA ARG A 305 -44.75 77.70 -1.32
C ARG A 305 -45.12 77.21 -2.72
N ALA A 306 -44.18 77.25 -3.66
CA ALA A 306 -44.36 76.65 -4.98
C ALA A 306 -44.61 75.13 -4.87
N TRP A 307 -43.86 74.43 -4.01
CA TRP A 307 -44.02 73.00 -3.75
C TRP A 307 -45.40 72.67 -3.15
N GLU A 308 -45.85 73.38 -2.11
CA GLU A 308 -47.21 73.23 -1.55
C GLU A 308 -48.28 73.38 -2.63
N VAL A 309 -48.28 74.53 -3.32
CA VAL A 309 -49.29 74.92 -4.31
C VAL A 309 -49.28 74.01 -5.55
N GLY A 310 -48.10 73.57 -5.98
CA GLY A 310 -47.99 72.66 -7.11
C GLY A 310 -48.53 71.27 -6.80
N GLN A 311 -48.41 70.78 -5.57
CA GLN A 311 -49.02 69.50 -5.19
C GLN A 311 -50.55 69.61 -5.13
N GLU A 312 -51.08 70.75 -4.69
CA GLU A 312 -52.51 71.06 -4.82
C GLU A 312 -52.94 71.08 -6.30
N LEU A 313 -52.11 71.62 -7.20
CA LEU A 313 -52.37 71.62 -8.64
C LEU A 313 -52.34 70.22 -9.26
N LEU A 314 -51.33 69.42 -8.93
CA LEU A 314 -51.12 68.09 -9.51
C LEU A 314 -52.22 67.12 -9.08
N ALA A 315 -52.74 67.27 -7.87
CA ALA A 315 -53.96 66.59 -7.42
C ALA A 315 -55.17 66.83 -8.34
N LEU A 316 -55.13 67.87 -9.20
CA LEU A 316 -56.15 68.23 -10.18
C LEU A 316 -55.68 68.05 -11.65
N ARG A 317 -54.43 67.65 -11.90
CA ARG A 317 -53.80 67.55 -13.24
C ARG A 317 -52.80 66.37 -13.37
N PRO A 318 -53.17 65.11 -13.07
CA PRO A 318 -52.23 63.98 -13.07
C PRO A 318 -51.68 63.58 -14.46
N GLU A 319 -52.24 64.11 -15.55
CA GLU A 319 -51.73 63.91 -16.92
C GLU A 319 -50.63 64.93 -17.33
N ASP A 320 -50.47 66.02 -16.58
CA ASP A 320 -49.66 67.16 -17.01
C ASP A 320 -48.15 66.88 -16.83
N ARG A 321 -47.54 66.44 -17.93
CA ARG A 321 -46.10 66.10 -17.99
C ARG A 321 -45.20 67.31 -17.72
N THR A 322 -45.62 68.52 -18.06
CA THR A 322 -44.84 69.73 -17.76
C THR A 322 -44.86 70.02 -16.26
N LEU A 323 -46.03 69.94 -15.64
CA LEU A 323 -46.22 70.12 -14.20
C LEU A 323 -45.48 69.05 -13.38
N LEU A 324 -45.55 67.77 -13.78
CA LEU A 324 -44.83 66.68 -13.12
C LEU A 324 -43.31 66.94 -13.11
N ALA A 325 -42.74 67.47 -14.19
CA ALA A 325 -41.31 67.76 -14.29
C ALA A 325 -40.89 69.01 -13.48
N ASP A 326 -41.77 70.01 -13.37
CA ASP A 326 -41.56 71.18 -12.50
C ASP A 326 -41.63 70.78 -11.03
N LEU A 327 -42.62 69.97 -10.65
CA LEU A 327 -42.77 69.46 -9.30
C LEU A 327 -41.68 68.51 -8.89
N ALA A 328 -41.22 67.62 -9.77
CA ALA A 328 -40.12 66.73 -9.44
C ALA A 328 -38.86 67.53 -9.06
N ARG A 329 -38.53 68.57 -9.85
CA ARG A 329 -37.42 69.49 -9.54
C ARG A 329 -37.64 70.30 -8.25
N LEU A 330 -38.85 70.82 -8.02
CA LEU A 330 -39.19 71.49 -6.76
C LEU A 330 -39.09 70.56 -5.55
N GLY A 331 -39.50 69.30 -5.68
CA GLY A 331 -39.42 68.30 -4.62
C GLY A 331 -37.98 67.96 -4.27
N GLU A 332 -37.07 67.88 -5.26
CA GLU A 332 -35.63 67.77 -5.00
C GLU A 332 -35.08 69.02 -4.28
N TRP A 333 -35.43 70.23 -4.73
CA TRP A 333 -34.95 71.48 -4.13
C TRP A 333 -35.49 71.77 -2.71
N THR A 334 -36.66 71.24 -2.37
CA THR A 334 -37.29 71.37 -1.03
C THR A 334 -37.03 70.14 -0.13
N GLY A 335 -36.21 69.18 -0.56
CA GLY A 335 -35.88 67.98 0.22
C GLY A 335 -36.98 66.90 0.28
N ASN A 336 -38.05 67.05 -0.50
CA ASN A 336 -39.16 66.10 -0.61
C ASN A 336 -38.90 65.01 -1.68
N GLY A 337 -37.69 64.46 -1.69
CA GLY A 337 -37.21 63.51 -2.69
C GLY A 337 -38.14 62.33 -3.01
N PRO A 338 -38.79 61.65 -2.05
CA PRO A 338 -39.69 60.53 -2.34
C PRO A 338 -40.89 60.91 -3.22
N ARG A 339 -41.44 62.13 -3.04
CA ARG A 339 -42.53 62.63 -3.91
C ARG A 339 -41.98 63.08 -5.28
N ALA A 340 -40.81 63.69 -5.32
CA ALA A 340 -40.13 64.06 -6.57
C ALA A 340 -39.89 62.83 -7.48
N LEU A 341 -39.36 61.76 -6.90
CA LEU A 341 -39.16 60.49 -7.59
C LEU A 341 -40.47 59.89 -8.12
N GLY A 342 -41.55 59.94 -7.34
CA GLY A 342 -42.88 59.55 -7.80
C GLY A 342 -43.30 60.27 -9.09
N PHE A 343 -43.03 61.58 -9.18
CA PHE A 343 -43.34 62.38 -10.37
C PHE A 343 -42.41 62.07 -11.56
N TRP A 344 -41.12 61.82 -11.33
CA TRP A 344 -40.21 61.34 -12.38
C TRP A 344 -40.62 59.97 -12.94
N LYS A 345 -41.05 59.02 -12.09
CA LYS A 345 -41.56 57.71 -12.51
C LYS A 345 -42.84 57.86 -13.36
N GLN A 346 -43.77 58.72 -12.94
CA GLN A 346 -45.01 59.03 -13.66
C GLN A 346 -44.75 59.65 -15.06
N LEU A 347 -43.66 60.42 -15.22
CA LEU A 347 -43.22 60.89 -16.53
C LEU A 347 -42.72 59.75 -17.43
N LEU A 348 -41.85 58.89 -16.91
CA LEU A 348 -41.24 57.81 -17.68
C LEU A 348 -42.24 56.75 -18.14
N ALA A 349 -43.30 56.51 -17.36
CA ALA A 349 -44.40 55.63 -17.73
C ALA A 349 -45.16 56.06 -18.99
N GLY A 350 -45.12 57.36 -19.36
CA GLY A 350 -45.84 57.90 -20.52
C GLY A 350 -44.99 58.18 -21.77
N ALA A 351 -43.66 58.30 -21.64
CA ALA A 351 -42.70 58.32 -22.76
C ALA A 351 -41.29 58.05 -22.22
N ASP A 352 -40.57 57.11 -22.83
CA ASP A 352 -39.26 56.65 -22.38
C ASP A 352 -38.15 57.63 -22.81
N ASP A 353 -37.65 58.43 -21.86
CA ASP A 353 -36.50 59.32 -22.03
C ASP A 353 -35.30 58.77 -21.23
N PRO A 354 -34.20 58.37 -21.91
CA PRO A 354 -33.02 57.83 -21.24
C PRO A 354 -32.41 58.74 -20.18
N ALA A 355 -32.39 60.07 -20.41
CA ALA A 355 -31.76 61.02 -19.49
C ALA A 355 -32.61 61.22 -18.22
N LEU A 356 -33.94 61.27 -18.38
CA LEU A 356 -34.86 61.31 -17.23
C LEU A 356 -34.83 60.00 -16.43
N ARG A 357 -34.70 58.85 -17.09
CA ARG A 357 -34.55 57.55 -16.41
C ARG A 357 -33.24 57.49 -15.64
N GLU A 358 -32.14 57.97 -16.22
CA GLU A 358 -30.83 58.02 -15.56
C GLU A 358 -30.85 58.88 -14.29
N HIS A 359 -31.48 60.06 -14.36
CA HIS A 359 -31.69 60.92 -13.19
C HIS A 359 -32.56 60.23 -12.12
N ALA A 360 -33.68 59.63 -12.53
CA ALA A 360 -34.64 59.02 -11.61
C ALA A 360 -34.07 57.82 -10.84
N TRP A 361 -33.34 56.90 -11.48
CA TRP A 361 -32.77 55.76 -10.74
C TRP A 361 -31.61 56.18 -9.82
N ARG A 362 -30.80 57.18 -10.20
CA ARG A 362 -29.77 57.74 -9.30
C ARG A 362 -30.40 58.43 -8.09
N LEU A 363 -31.47 59.21 -8.28
CA LEU A 363 -32.22 59.82 -7.18
C LEU A 363 -32.79 58.74 -6.23
N SER A 364 -33.31 57.63 -6.78
CA SER A 364 -33.79 56.48 -6.00
C SER A 364 -32.69 55.93 -5.08
N LEU A 365 -31.49 55.68 -5.61
CA LEU A 365 -30.34 55.18 -4.83
C LEU A 365 -29.87 56.17 -3.76
N GLN A 366 -29.84 57.47 -4.04
CA GLN A 366 -29.45 58.50 -3.06
C GLN A 366 -30.40 58.54 -1.85
N MET A 367 -31.64 58.08 -2.03
CA MET A 367 -32.66 57.98 -0.99
C MET A 367 -32.80 56.57 -0.38
N PHE A 368 -32.00 55.60 -0.83
CA PHE A 368 -32.11 54.19 -0.47
C PHE A 368 -33.46 53.53 -0.87
N ASP A 369 -34.16 54.09 -1.87
CA ASP A 369 -35.37 53.48 -2.47
C ASP A 369 -34.96 52.49 -3.58
N PHE A 370 -34.62 51.27 -3.15
CA PHE A 370 -34.13 50.24 -4.05
C PHE A 370 -35.21 49.63 -4.95
N ASP A 371 -36.47 49.59 -4.54
CA ASP A 371 -37.60 49.15 -5.38
C ASP A 371 -37.78 50.07 -6.59
N SER A 372 -37.78 51.40 -6.38
CA SER A 372 -37.83 52.35 -7.48
C SER A 372 -36.58 52.31 -8.37
N ALA A 373 -35.40 52.06 -7.80
CA ALA A 373 -34.18 51.89 -8.59
C ALA A 373 -34.28 50.66 -9.51
N ILE A 374 -34.76 49.52 -9.00
CA ILE A 374 -34.99 48.28 -9.76
C ILE A 374 -36.03 48.49 -10.87
N GLU A 375 -37.18 49.09 -10.54
CA GLU A 375 -38.26 49.38 -11.49
C GLU A 375 -37.77 50.21 -12.69
N LEU A 376 -36.88 51.16 -12.44
CA LEU A 376 -36.33 52.06 -13.46
C LEU A 376 -35.17 51.43 -14.26
N LEU A 377 -34.34 50.57 -13.65
CA LEU A 377 -33.17 49.97 -14.28
C LEU A 377 -33.48 48.67 -15.04
N ALA A 378 -34.30 47.78 -14.48
CA ALA A 378 -34.57 46.46 -15.04
C ALA A 378 -35.10 46.46 -16.50
N PRO A 379 -35.94 47.43 -16.94
CA PRO A 379 -36.38 47.52 -18.33
C PRO A 379 -35.27 47.86 -19.33
N ILE A 380 -34.19 48.53 -18.91
CA ILE A 380 -33.08 48.91 -19.80
C ILE A 380 -32.44 47.64 -20.38
N GLY A 381 -32.19 46.63 -19.54
CA GLY A 381 -31.66 45.33 -19.94
C GLY A 381 -32.63 44.46 -20.77
N ALA A 382 -33.88 44.87 -20.94
CA ALA A 382 -34.75 44.27 -21.95
C ALA A 382 -34.50 44.85 -23.35
N GLN A 383 -34.14 46.14 -23.43
CA GLN A 383 -34.03 46.92 -24.67
C GLN A 383 -32.59 46.93 -25.25
N ARG A 384 -31.57 47.11 -24.40
CA ARG A 384 -30.16 47.21 -24.78
C ARG A 384 -29.24 46.58 -23.74
N GLN A 385 -27.97 46.42 -24.09
CA GLN A 385 -26.94 46.17 -23.09
C GLN A 385 -26.85 47.39 -22.16
N MET A 386 -26.93 47.14 -20.85
CA MET A 386 -26.72 48.12 -19.79
C MET A 386 -25.24 48.47 -19.67
N THR A 387 -24.95 49.69 -19.23
CA THR A 387 -23.58 50.06 -18.82
C THR A 387 -23.19 49.29 -17.56
N ASP A 388 -21.89 49.20 -17.28
CA ASP A 388 -21.42 48.53 -16.07
C ASP A 388 -21.92 49.23 -14.78
N GLU A 389 -22.12 50.56 -14.81
CA GLU A 389 -22.72 51.33 -13.71
C GLU A 389 -24.21 51.02 -13.52
N GLU A 390 -25.01 51.00 -14.60
CA GLU A 390 -26.44 50.67 -14.56
C GLU A 390 -26.68 49.24 -14.04
N LEU A 391 -25.80 48.31 -14.45
CA LEU A 391 -25.85 46.91 -14.06
C LEU A 391 -25.49 46.71 -12.58
N ASP A 392 -24.39 47.32 -12.13
CA ASP A 392 -23.99 47.28 -10.71
C ASP A 392 -25.03 47.96 -9.81
N ALA A 393 -25.61 49.08 -10.24
CA ALA A 393 -26.69 49.76 -9.54
C ALA A 393 -27.92 48.86 -9.34
N LEU A 394 -28.32 48.11 -10.37
CA LEU A 394 -29.46 47.19 -10.30
C LEU A 394 -29.17 46.01 -9.36
N VAL A 395 -27.98 45.40 -9.47
CA VAL A 395 -27.58 44.28 -8.62
C VAL A 395 -27.45 44.70 -7.16
N TYR A 396 -26.77 45.82 -6.91
CA TYR A 396 -26.64 46.41 -5.57
C TYR A 396 -28.01 46.72 -4.94
N SER A 397 -28.97 47.18 -5.75
CA SER A 397 -30.34 47.39 -5.30
C SER A 397 -31.00 46.09 -4.85
N HIS A 398 -30.90 45.01 -5.64
CA HIS A 398 -31.45 43.70 -5.27
C HIS A 398 -30.79 43.12 -4.01
N GLU A 399 -29.46 43.18 -3.89
CA GLU A 399 -28.74 42.68 -2.72
C GLU A 399 -29.07 43.48 -1.46
N THR A 400 -29.05 44.82 -1.52
CA THR A 400 -29.31 45.69 -0.35
C THR A 400 -30.77 45.65 0.10
N ARG A 401 -31.71 45.45 -0.84
CA ARG A 401 -33.14 45.21 -0.60
C ARG A 401 -33.44 43.84 0.04
N GLY A 402 -32.47 42.92 0.07
CA GLY A 402 -32.69 41.55 0.53
C GLY A 402 -33.54 40.71 -0.43
N THR A 403 -33.37 40.94 -1.74
CA THR A 403 -34.05 40.19 -2.83
C THR A 403 -33.06 39.60 -3.85
N PRO A 404 -32.01 38.87 -3.40
CA PRO A 404 -30.99 38.34 -4.29
C PRO A 404 -31.53 37.35 -5.33
N GLU A 405 -32.58 36.59 -5.01
CA GLU A 405 -33.21 35.61 -5.91
C GLU A 405 -33.86 36.29 -7.13
N GLU A 406 -34.47 37.46 -6.94
CA GLU A 406 -35.02 38.27 -8.03
C GLU A 406 -33.89 38.82 -8.92
N GLY A 407 -32.81 39.31 -8.30
CA GLY A 407 -31.61 39.79 -9.00
C GLY A 407 -30.92 38.68 -9.80
N GLU A 408 -30.85 37.47 -9.24
CA GLU A 408 -30.33 36.27 -9.90
C GLU A 408 -31.20 35.89 -11.11
N ALA A 409 -32.52 35.80 -10.94
CA ALA A 409 -33.46 35.45 -12.00
C ALA A 409 -33.38 36.45 -13.16
N TRP A 410 -33.30 37.76 -12.85
CA TRP A 410 -33.08 38.80 -13.84
C TRP A 410 -31.72 38.65 -14.55
N LEU A 411 -30.62 38.46 -13.79
CA LEU A 411 -29.28 38.28 -14.34
C LEU A 411 -29.18 37.04 -15.25
N ARG A 412 -29.82 35.92 -14.90
CA ARG A 412 -29.88 34.71 -15.75
C ARG A 412 -30.52 34.99 -17.11
N GLY A 413 -31.55 35.84 -17.17
CA GLY A 413 -32.14 36.31 -18.42
C GLY A 413 -31.22 37.28 -19.16
N TYR A 414 -30.59 38.19 -18.43
CA TYR A 414 -29.70 39.21 -18.98
C TYR A 414 -28.44 38.61 -19.64
N VAL A 415 -27.73 37.68 -18.97
CA VAL A 415 -26.51 37.05 -19.52
C VAL A 415 -26.77 36.18 -20.75
N GLN A 416 -28.00 35.67 -20.94
CA GLN A 416 -28.39 34.99 -22.17
C GLN A 416 -28.54 35.96 -23.35
N ARG A 417 -29.00 37.19 -23.08
CA ARG A 417 -29.20 38.24 -24.09
C ARG A 417 -27.90 38.97 -24.44
N TYR A 418 -27.05 39.23 -23.44
CA TYR A 418 -25.79 39.95 -23.58
C TYR A 418 -24.57 39.14 -23.05
N PRO A 419 -24.29 37.94 -23.59
CA PRO A 419 -23.28 37.02 -23.06
C PRO A 419 -21.84 37.55 -23.10
N LYS A 420 -21.58 38.68 -23.79
CA LYS A 420 -20.26 39.30 -23.91
C LYS A 420 -19.93 40.34 -22.81
N GLN A 421 -20.86 40.67 -21.91
CA GLN A 421 -20.56 41.57 -20.79
C GLN A 421 -20.03 40.80 -19.58
N ARG A 422 -18.73 40.94 -19.27
CA ARG A 422 -18.07 40.16 -18.21
C ARG A 422 -18.66 40.42 -16.83
N LEU A 423 -18.97 41.68 -16.50
CA LEU A 423 -19.49 42.07 -15.20
C LEU A 423 -20.80 41.38 -14.83
N ALA A 424 -21.70 41.15 -15.80
CA ALA A 424 -22.96 40.46 -15.57
C ALA A 424 -22.77 38.99 -15.14
N TRP A 425 -21.76 38.31 -15.69
CA TRP A 425 -21.40 36.96 -15.25
C TRP A 425 -20.76 36.96 -13.86
N GLN A 426 -19.96 37.98 -13.53
CA GLN A 426 -19.34 38.13 -12.21
C GLN A 426 -20.39 38.43 -11.13
N ARG A 427 -21.36 39.31 -11.40
CA ARG A 427 -22.48 39.56 -10.47
C ARG A 427 -23.40 38.36 -10.31
N LEU A 428 -23.67 37.62 -11.38
CA LEU A 428 -24.46 36.39 -11.29
C LEU A 428 -23.75 35.31 -10.45
N GLN A 429 -22.44 35.17 -10.62
CA GLN A 429 -21.62 34.29 -9.77
C GLN A 429 -21.64 34.74 -8.31
N GLN A 430 -21.44 36.04 -8.05
CA GLN A 430 -21.41 36.59 -6.70
C GLN A 430 -22.74 36.38 -5.94
N ILE A 431 -23.89 36.58 -6.59
CA ILE A 431 -25.19 36.29 -5.95
C ILE A 431 -25.33 34.79 -5.62
N LEU A 432 -24.88 33.90 -6.50
CA LEU A 432 -24.93 32.45 -6.26
C LEU A 432 -23.98 32.02 -5.12
N GLU A 433 -22.80 32.64 -5.01
CA GLU A 433 -21.87 32.47 -3.89
C GLU A 433 -22.51 32.96 -2.57
N HIS A 434 -23.05 34.19 -2.55
CA HIS A 434 -23.71 34.77 -1.39
C HIS A 434 -24.95 33.97 -0.93
N THR A 435 -25.70 33.36 -1.85
CA THR A 435 -26.89 32.53 -1.58
C THR A 435 -26.57 31.03 -1.40
N GLN A 436 -25.29 30.65 -1.40
CA GLN A 436 -24.80 29.25 -1.28
C GLN A 436 -25.35 28.29 -2.36
N GLN A 437 -25.75 28.81 -3.52
CA GLN A 437 -26.22 28.02 -4.67
C GLN A 437 -25.04 27.47 -5.50
N LEU A 438 -24.12 26.79 -4.82
CA LEU A 438 -22.82 26.34 -5.35
C LEU A 438 -22.97 25.52 -6.65
N GLN A 439 -23.96 24.62 -6.73
CA GLN A 439 -24.17 23.78 -7.91
C GLN A 439 -24.44 24.60 -9.17
N GLU A 440 -25.26 25.65 -9.04
CA GLU A 440 -25.58 26.58 -10.12
C GLU A 440 -24.41 27.52 -10.43
N GLU A 441 -23.67 27.94 -9.41
CA GLU A 441 -22.45 28.75 -9.52
C GLU A 441 -21.41 28.07 -10.42
N THR A 442 -21.16 26.76 -10.27
CA THR A 442 -20.26 26.02 -11.17
C THR A 442 -20.71 26.05 -12.63
N GLY A 443 -22.02 26.03 -12.87
CA GLY A 443 -22.62 26.17 -14.20
C GLY A 443 -22.47 27.57 -14.77
N VAL A 444 -22.43 28.61 -13.93
CA VAL A 444 -22.12 30.00 -14.32
C VAL A 444 -20.63 30.14 -14.66
N TRP A 445 -19.72 29.67 -13.81
CA TRP A 445 -18.28 29.65 -14.09
C TRP A 445 -17.95 28.92 -15.41
N ALA A 446 -18.53 27.74 -15.63
CA ALA A 446 -18.32 26.95 -16.85
C ALA A 446 -18.81 27.66 -18.14
N ARG A 447 -19.84 28.52 -18.04
CA ARG A 447 -20.32 29.37 -19.15
C ARG A 447 -19.43 30.60 -19.33
N MET A 448 -19.06 31.27 -18.24
CA MET A 448 -18.15 32.42 -18.25
C MET A 448 -16.79 32.06 -18.89
N ALA A 449 -16.24 30.89 -18.57
CA ALA A 449 -14.98 30.37 -19.14
C ALA A 449 -15.03 30.14 -20.68
N ARG A 450 -16.22 30.02 -21.28
CA ARG A 450 -16.38 29.92 -22.76
C ARG A 450 -16.38 31.28 -23.44
N HIS A 451 -16.72 32.34 -22.70
CA HIS A 451 -16.82 33.71 -23.21
C HIS A 451 -15.57 34.55 -22.89
N PHE A 452 -14.88 34.27 -21.79
CA PHE A 452 -13.73 35.05 -21.32
C PHE A 452 -12.61 34.16 -20.77
N PRO A 453 -11.33 34.59 -20.89
CA PRO A 453 -10.27 33.99 -20.11
C PRO A 453 -10.47 34.29 -18.62
N LEU A 454 -10.48 33.23 -17.81
CA LEU A 454 -10.47 33.31 -16.34
C LEU A 454 -9.03 33.43 -15.82
N SER A 455 -8.83 34.32 -14.86
CA SER A 455 -7.60 34.48 -14.08
C SER A 455 -7.34 33.28 -13.18
N VAL A 456 -6.13 33.20 -12.60
CA VAL A 456 -5.78 32.14 -11.63
C VAL A 456 -6.72 32.19 -10.42
N LYS A 457 -7.01 33.39 -9.89
CA LYS A 457 -7.91 33.57 -8.74
C LYS A 457 -9.35 33.11 -9.04
N GLU A 458 -9.92 33.50 -10.17
CA GLU A 458 -11.26 33.07 -10.58
C GLU A 458 -11.34 31.54 -10.78
N ARG A 459 -10.26 30.92 -11.29
CA ARG A 459 -10.18 29.45 -11.40
C ARG A 459 -10.03 28.76 -10.05
N MET A 460 -9.35 29.37 -9.09
CA MET A 460 -9.31 28.85 -7.72
C MET A 460 -10.69 28.91 -7.08
N GLN A 461 -11.39 30.05 -7.17
CA GLN A 461 -12.76 30.18 -6.65
C GLN A 461 -13.69 29.13 -7.26
N TRP A 462 -13.69 28.96 -8.59
CA TRP A 462 -14.47 27.90 -9.24
C TRP A 462 -14.09 26.47 -8.78
N ALA A 463 -12.80 26.21 -8.54
CA ALA A 463 -12.35 24.94 -7.97
C ALA A 463 -12.77 24.77 -6.50
N GLU A 464 -12.77 25.83 -5.70
CA GLU A 464 -13.25 25.87 -4.32
C GLU A 464 -14.77 25.65 -4.26
N THR A 465 -15.56 26.22 -5.17
CA THR A 465 -17.00 25.91 -5.31
C THR A 465 -17.23 24.41 -5.54
N HIS A 466 -16.48 23.79 -6.46
CA HIS A 466 -16.56 22.35 -6.70
C HIS A 466 -16.06 21.51 -5.50
N TRP A 467 -15.06 21.99 -4.76
CA TRP A 467 -14.58 21.35 -3.53
C TRP A 467 -15.62 21.37 -2.42
N ASN A 468 -16.30 22.51 -2.23
CA ASN A 468 -17.39 22.68 -1.26
C ASN A 468 -18.65 21.85 -1.63
N LEU A 469 -18.80 21.48 -2.90
CA LEU A 469 -19.79 20.50 -3.40
C LEU A 469 -19.34 19.03 -3.26
N PHE A 470 -18.18 18.77 -2.66
CA PHE A 470 -17.56 17.45 -2.58
C PHE A 470 -17.30 16.80 -3.97
N ASP A 471 -17.08 17.61 -5.02
CA ASP A 471 -16.66 17.15 -6.35
C ASP A 471 -15.19 17.55 -6.64
N PRO A 472 -14.21 16.85 -6.03
CA PRO A 472 -12.80 17.12 -6.27
C PRO A 472 -12.40 16.84 -7.72
N ARG A 473 -13.14 15.97 -8.45
CA ARG A 473 -12.82 15.59 -9.83
C ARG A 473 -13.02 16.75 -10.81
N GLN A 474 -14.07 17.54 -10.64
CA GLN A 474 -14.29 18.73 -11.47
C GLN A 474 -13.41 19.90 -11.00
N ALA A 475 -13.28 20.11 -9.68
CA ALA A 475 -12.35 21.09 -9.12
C ALA A 475 -10.93 20.93 -9.68
N TRP A 476 -10.43 19.68 -9.73
CA TRP A 476 -9.14 19.36 -10.33
C TRP A 476 -9.04 19.79 -11.81
N LYS A 477 -10.06 19.49 -12.64
CA LYS A 477 -10.04 19.88 -14.07
C LYS A 477 -9.96 21.39 -14.28
N VAL A 478 -10.56 22.18 -13.39
CA VAL A 478 -10.52 23.65 -13.46
C VAL A 478 -9.09 24.18 -13.31
N LEU A 479 -8.30 23.59 -12.40
CA LEU A 479 -6.90 23.96 -12.12
C LEU A 479 -5.88 23.27 -13.03
N ALA A 480 -6.15 22.04 -13.48
CA ALA A 480 -5.23 21.26 -14.31
C ALA A 480 -4.91 21.94 -15.65
N GLY A 481 -5.86 22.73 -16.18
CA GLY A 481 -5.71 23.48 -17.44
C GLY A 481 -4.97 24.82 -17.35
N VAL A 482 -4.31 25.14 -16.23
CA VAL A 482 -3.58 26.42 -16.02
C VAL A 482 -2.08 26.25 -16.24
N ASP A 483 -1.42 27.20 -16.92
CA ASP A 483 0.05 27.25 -16.97
C ASP A 483 0.61 27.65 -15.59
N THR A 484 1.22 26.67 -14.91
CA THR A 484 1.72 26.82 -13.55
C THR A 484 3.11 27.44 -13.45
N ARG A 485 3.80 27.70 -14.57
CA ARG A 485 5.21 28.14 -14.56
C ARG A 485 5.44 29.45 -13.81
N ALA A 486 4.50 30.38 -13.92
CA ALA A 486 4.57 31.72 -13.33
C ALA A 486 3.89 31.84 -11.95
N ILE A 487 3.12 30.83 -11.53
CA ILE A 487 2.30 30.87 -10.30
C ILE A 487 3.19 30.73 -9.07
N ARG A 488 3.03 31.65 -8.10
CA ARG A 488 3.78 31.73 -6.84
C ARG A 488 2.88 31.79 -5.60
N GLU A 489 1.57 31.89 -5.79
CA GLU A 489 0.54 32.02 -4.79
C GLU A 489 0.45 30.73 -3.93
N PRO A 490 0.72 30.79 -2.61
CA PRO A 490 0.65 29.62 -1.72
C PRO A 490 -0.70 28.91 -1.71
N GLU A 491 -1.78 29.66 -1.85
CA GLU A 491 -3.15 29.20 -1.82
C GLU A 491 -3.46 28.31 -3.03
N PHE A 492 -2.99 28.69 -4.23
CA PHE A 492 -3.13 27.87 -5.44
C PHE A 492 -2.48 26.51 -5.27
N TRP A 493 -1.22 26.50 -4.82
CA TRP A 493 -0.45 25.27 -4.69
C TRP A 493 -0.99 24.35 -3.60
N ARG A 494 -1.46 24.91 -2.47
CA ARG A 494 -2.10 24.13 -1.41
C ARG A 494 -3.46 23.56 -1.83
N LEU A 495 -4.30 24.34 -2.51
CA LEU A 495 -5.58 23.84 -3.05
C LEU A 495 -5.33 22.72 -4.09
N ARG A 496 -4.36 22.91 -4.99
CA ARG A 496 -3.96 21.89 -5.96
C ARG A 496 -3.48 20.61 -5.27
N ALA A 497 -2.64 20.72 -4.23
CA ALA A 497 -2.16 19.57 -3.47
C ALA A 497 -3.30 18.81 -2.76
N ALA A 498 -4.19 19.53 -2.07
CA ALA A 498 -5.34 18.95 -1.37
C ALA A 498 -6.32 18.25 -2.32
N LEU A 499 -6.57 18.82 -3.51
CA LEU A 499 -7.38 18.21 -4.55
C LEU A 499 -6.75 16.94 -5.11
N ALA A 500 -5.44 16.96 -5.40
CA ALA A 500 -4.72 15.79 -5.88
C ALA A 500 -4.72 14.67 -4.82
N TRP A 501 -4.47 15.00 -3.55
CA TRP A 501 -4.55 14.05 -2.43
C TRP A 501 -5.93 13.39 -2.31
N ALA A 502 -7.02 14.17 -2.35
CA ALA A 502 -8.38 13.64 -2.28
C ALA A 502 -8.82 12.86 -3.54
N LEU A 503 -8.04 12.90 -4.62
CA LEU A 503 -8.24 12.10 -5.83
C LEU A 503 -7.28 10.90 -5.95
N GLU A 504 -6.46 10.64 -4.92
CA GLU A 504 -5.40 9.62 -4.95
C GLU A 504 -4.42 9.85 -6.12
N GLN A 505 -4.17 11.12 -6.47
CA GLN A 505 -3.24 11.57 -7.52
C GLN A 505 -1.89 11.95 -6.91
N ASP A 506 -1.23 10.96 -6.34
CA ASP A 506 -0.02 11.10 -5.53
C ASP A 506 1.11 11.89 -6.22
N ASP A 507 1.31 11.67 -7.52
CA ASP A 507 2.31 12.38 -8.33
C ASP A 507 2.06 13.89 -8.40
N ASP A 508 0.81 14.29 -8.63
CA ASP A 508 0.40 15.70 -8.74
C ASP A 508 0.39 16.38 -7.36
N ALA A 509 0.00 15.66 -6.30
CA ALA A 509 0.07 16.15 -4.91
C ALA A 509 1.53 16.39 -4.49
N ARG A 510 2.41 15.43 -4.77
CA ARG A 510 3.85 15.52 -4.52
C ARG A 510 4.48 16.67 -5.29
N ALA A 511 4.18 16.80 -6.59
CA ALA A 511 4.69 17.89 -7.42
C ALA A 511 4.24 19.27 -6.92
N ALA A 512 3.02 19.41 -6.40
CA ALA A 512 2.53 20.64 -5.81
C ALA A 512 3.29 21.00 -4.52
N TYR A 513 3.50 20.04 -3.61
CA TYR A 513 4.27 20.26 -2.38
C TYR A 513 5.77 20.53 -2.63
N GLU A 514 6.39 19.79 -3.56
CA GLU A 514 7.76 20.06 -4.00
C GLU A 514 7.91 21.47 -4.59
N ARG A 515 6.90 21.93 -5.34
CA ARG A 515 6.86 23.28 -5.89
C ARG A 515 6.69 24.34 -4.81
N MET A 516 5.92 24.08 -3.74
CA MET A 516 5.86 24.94 -2.56
C MET A 516 7.23 25.07 -1.90
N LEU A 517 7.92 23.95 -1.63
CA LEU A 517 9.27 23.96 -1.06
C LEU A 517 10.28 24.70 -1.95
N ALA A 518 10.23 24.50 -3.27
CA ALA A 518 11.10 25.19 -4.23
C ALA A 518 10.80 26.69 -4.41
N LEU A 519 9.71 27.19 -3.81
CA LEU A 519 9.32 28.60 -3.77
C LEU A 519 9.49 29.22 -2.36
N ASP A 520 10.17 28.52 -1.44
CA ASP A 520 10.30 28.86 -0.02
C ASP A 520 8.95 29.01 0.73
N ILE A 521 7.89 28.37 0.21
CA ILE A 521 6.55 28.38 0.82
C ILE A 521 6.52 27.34 1.94
N ARG A 522 6.28 27.81 3.17
CA ARG A 522 6.24 26.96 4.36
C ARG A 522 5.03 26.02 4.35
N LEU A 523 5.31 24.72 4.47
CA LEU A 523 4.32 23.67 4.71
C LEU A 523 3.79 23.75 6.16
N ASN A 524 2.50 23.51 6.36
CA ASN A 524 1.90 23.28 7.69
C ASN A 524 2.05 21.79 8.11
N SER A 525 1.60 21.39 9.31
CA SER A 525 1.75 19.98 9.74
C SER A 525 1.02 19.00 8.82
N SER A 526 -0.19 19.31 8.36
CA SER A 526 -0.94 18.44 7.43
C SER A 526 -0.28 18.36 6.06
N ASP A 527 0.24 19.49 5.56
CA ASP A 527 1.03 19.54 4.31
C ASP A 527 2.31 18.66 4.46
N GLU A 528 3.01 18.75 5.61
CA GLU A 528 4.17 17.90 5.92
C GLU A 528 3.78 16.42 6.06
N ASP A 529 2.65 16.10 6.72
CA ASP A 529 2.16 14.74 6.91
C ASP A 529 1.80 14.04 5.58
N GLN A 530 1.09 14.75 4.70
CA GLN A 530 0.77 14.24 3.36
C GLN A 530 2.04 14.09 2.51
N LEU A 531 2.95 15.07 2.51
CA LEU A 531 4.23 14.93 1.79
C LEU A 531 5.09 13.77 2.31
N ILE A 532 5.15 13.58 3.64
CA ILE A 532 5.86 12.44 4.25
C ILE A 532 5.21 11.11 3.84
N ALA A 533 3.88 11.05 3.73
CA ALA A 533 3.18 9.86 3.23
C ALA A 533 3.50 9.57 1.75
N LEU A 534 3.38 10.57 0.88
CA LEU A 534 3.71 10.47 -0.56
C LEU A 534 5.16 10.04 -0.82
N TYR A 535 6.09 10.53 0.00
CA TYR A 535 7.49 10.11 -0.05
C TYR A 535 7.79 8.78 0.64
N ARG A 536 6.93 8.26 1.53
CA ARG A 536 7.27 7.09 2.37
C ARG A 536 7.68 5.87 1.54
N ASP A 537 6.93 5.60 0.48
CA ASP A 537 7.16 4.43 -0.37
C ASP A 537 7.93 4.79 -1.65
N SER A 538 7.76 6.01 -2.18
CA SER A 538 8.39 6.44 -3.44
C SER A 538 9.81 7.01 -3.28
N ASN A 539 10.09 7.70 -2.17
CA ASN A 539 11.38 8.33 -1.89
C ASN A 539 11.62 8.49 -0.37
N PRO A 540 11.78 7.38 0.39
CA PRO A 540 11.86 7.41 1.85
C PRO A 540 12.99 8.30 2.40
N LYS A 541 14.06 8.51 1.62
CA LYS A 541 15.16 9.45 2.00
C LYS A 541 14.66 10.90 2.09
N GLN A 542 13.75 11.33 1.22
CA GLN A 542 13.13 12.66 1.30
C GLN A 542 12.12 12.74 2.46
N ALA A 543 11.30 11.70 2.67
CA ALA A 543 10.44 11.61 3.86
C ALA A 543 11.26 11.76 5.17
N LEU A 544 12.44 11.13 5.26
CA LEU A 544 13.33 11.27 6.41
C LEU A 544 13.85 12.71 6.57
N GLN A 545 14.24 13.39 5.49
CA GLN A 545 14.69 14.79 5.57
C GLN A 545 13.57 15.74 6.04
N VAL A 546 12.34 15.56 5.54
CA VAL A 546 11.18 16.33 6.01
C VAL A 546 10.90 16.06 7.49
N LEU A 547 10.95 14.79 7.92
CA LEU A 547 10.77 14.39 9.32
C LEU A 547 11.85 14.96 10.26
N ILE A 548 13.14 14.91 9.88
CA ILE A 548 14.25 15.48 10.65
C ILE A 548 14.07 17.00 10.77
N GLY A 549 13.77 17.68 9.67
CA GLY A 549 13.52 19.13 9.68
C GLY A 549 12.31 19.52 10.54
N SER A 550 11.23 18.74 10.48
CA SER A 550 10.03 18.94 11.30
C SER A 550 10.33 18.72 12.79
N TRP A 551 11.07 17.66 13.15
CA TRP A 551 11.57 17.42 14.51
C TRP A 551 12.43 18.58 15.04
N GLN A 552 13.41 19.03 14.26
CA GLN A 552 14.32 20.10 14.69
C GLN A 552 13.59 21.44 14.92
N ARG A 553 12.51 21.71 14.16
CA ARG A 553 11.64 22.90 14.32
C ARG A 553 10.64 22.80 15.47
N SER A 554 9.96 21.65 15.61
CA SER A 554 8.80 21.49 16.51
C SER A 554 9.13 20.85 17.85
N ARG A 555 10.19 20.03 17.91
CA ARG A 555 10.52 19.12 19.01
C ARG A 555 9.37 18.15 19.38
N ASP A 556 8.48 17.84 18.44
CA ASP A 556 7.42 16.84 18.62
C ASP A 556 7.98 15.40 18.71
N PRO A 557 7.79 14.67 19.83
CA PRO A 557 8.24 13.28 19.97
C PRO A 557 7.67 12.32 18.92
N ARG A 558 6.52 12.62 18.29
CA ARG A 558 5.93 11.82 17.19
C ARG A 558 6.75 11.92 15.91
N ARG A 559 7.26 13.13 15.61
CA ARG A 559 8.20 13.37 14.49
C ARG A 559 9.52 12.63 14.74
N LEU A 560 10.05 12.69 15.96
CA LEU A 560 11.25 11.93 16.34
C LEU A 560 11.05 10.41 16.18
N ALA A 561 9.95 9.86 16.71
CA ALA A 561 9.66 8.42 16.60
C ALA A 561 9.62 7.95 15.14
N SER A 562 8.93 8.72 14.28
CA SER A 562 8.85 8.44 12.84
C SER A 562 10.21 8.58 12.15
N ALA A 563 11.01 9.59 12.51
CA ALA A 563 12.35 9.82 11.96
C ALA A 563 13.33 8.69 12.35
N LEU A 564 13.30 8.25 13.61
CA LEU A 564 14.12 7.14 14.10
C LEU A 564 13.79 5.84 13.37
N GLN A 565 12.50 5.50 13.25
CA GLN A 565 12.06 4.30 12.54
C GLN A 565 12.43 4.34 11.05
N LEU A 566 12.29 5.49 10.39
CA LEU A 566 12.62 5.60 8.96
C LEU A 566 14.13 5.63 8.71
N ALA A 567 14.93 6.23 9.60
CA ALA A 567 16.39 6.16 9.54
C ALA A 567 16.90 4.73 9.76
N GLU A 568 16.27 3.96 10.65
CA GLU A 568 16.55 2.53 10.83
C GLU A 568 16.26 1.74 9.53
N ASN A 569 15.05 1.87 8.97
CA ASN A 569 14.64 1.18 7.74
C ASN A 569 15.52 1.53 6.51
N LEU A 570 16.05 2.76 6.46
CA LEU A 570 16.97 3.22 5.42
C LEU A 570 18.43 2.79 5.65
N HIS A 571 18.74 2.19 6.81
CA HIS A 571 20.10 1.92 7.29
C HIS A 571 20.97 3.20 7.37
N ASP A 572 20.35 4.37 7.62
CA ASP A 572 21.04 5.65 7.84
C ASP A 572 21.47 5.80 9.31
N TRP A 573 22.45 4.99 9.68
CA TRP A 573 23.04 4.97 11.02
C TRP A 573 23.60 6.34 11.48
N PRO A 574 24.23 7.17 10.61
CA PRO A 574 24.60 8.54 10.98
C PRO A 574 23.40 9.41 11.39
N ALA A 575 22.32 9.42 10.60
CA ALA A 575 21.12 10.19 10.95
C ALA A 575 20.46 9.68 12.23
N LEU A 576 20.34 8.35 12.39
CA LEU A 576 19.79 7.72 13.59
C LEU A 576 20.62 8.07 14.84
N LYS A 577 21.95 8.04 14.75
CA LYS A 577 22.84 8.42 15.86
C LYS A 577 22.75 9.91 16.21
N SER A 578 22.59 10.79 15.22
CA SER A 578 22.34 12.22 15.45
C SER A 578 21.00 12.47 16.15
N LEU A 579 19.92 11.84 15.67
CA LEU A 579 18.59 11.95 16.26
C LEU A 579 18.55 11.46 17.72
N LEU A 580 19.23 10.35 18.01
CA LEU A 580 19.35 9.83 19.37
C LEU A 580 20.13 10.76 20.31
N ALA A 581 21.19 11.41 19.82
CA ALA A 581 21.96 12.38 20.58
C ALA A 581 21.17 13.67 20.84
N GLU A 582 20.42 14.18 19.85
CA GLU A 582 19.49 15.31 20.05
C GLU A 582 18.38 14.98 21.07
N ALA A 583 17.92 13.72 21.09
CA ALA A 583 16.86 13.25 21.97
C ALA A 583 17.33 12.94 23.41
N GLU A 584 18.62 12.69 23.63
CA GLU A 584 19.16 12.27 24.93
C GLU A 584 18.90 13.29 26.05
N GLY A 585 18.91 14.58 25.73
CA GLY A 585 18.62 15.67 26.68
C GLY A 585 17.14 15.96 26.94
N LEU A 586 16.19 15.29 26.27
CA LEU A 586 14.76 15.62 26.29
C LEU A 586 13.93 14.54 27.03
N PRO A 587 13.35 14.82 28.22
CA PRO A 587 12.58 13.83 28.98
C PRO A 587 11.39 13.25 28.20
N GLU A 588 10.74 14.06 27.38
CA GLU A 588 9.60 13.68 26.54
C GLU A 588 10.00 12.66 25.46
N ALA A 589 11.21 12.82 24.89
CA ALA A 589 11.78 11.86 23.95
C ALA A 589 12.15 10.53 24.62
N GLN A 590 12.74 10.58 25.83
CA GLN A 590 13.01 9.38 26.64
C GLN A 590 11.73 8.66 27.12
N GLY A 591 10.58 9.34 27.10
CA GLY A 591 9.26 8.79 27.35
C GLY A 591 8.68 7.97 26.18
N SER A 592 9.31 8.00 25.00
CA SER A 592 8.88 7.23 23.83
C SER A 592 9.54 5.85 23.77
N PRO A 593 8.81 4.74 23.54
CA PRO A 593 9.41 3.41 23.37
C PRO A 593 10.31 3.34 22.13
N TYR A 594 10.02 4.12 21.09
CA TYR A 594 10.81 4.20 19.85
C TYR A 594 12.25 4.67 20.09
N TYR A 595 12.47 5.59 21.04
CA TYR A 595 13.81 6.03 21.42
C TYR A 595 14.64 4.87 21.99
N TRP A 596 14.05 4.05 22.86
CA TRP A 596 14.74 2.91 23.48
C TRP A 596 15.00 1.77 22.50
N VAL A 597 14.04 1.48 21.60
CA VAL A 597 14.21 0.54 20.49
C VAL A 597 15.35 0.98 19.56
N ALA A 598 15.37 2.25 19.14
CA ALA A 598 16.43 2.76 18.27
C ALA A 598 17.81 2.74 18.94
N ARG A 599 17.92 2.99 20.25
CA ARG A 599 19.19 2.80 21.01
C ARG A 599 19.63 1.34 21.02
N ALA A 600 18.71 0.41 21.25
CA ALA A 600 19.02 -1.02 21.23
C ALA A 600 19.50 -1.45 19.83
N ARG A 601 18.82 -1.03 18.76
CA ARG A 601 19.21 -1.34 17.39
C ARG A 601 20.54 -0.70 16.97
N LEU A 602 20.87 0.50 17.45
CA LEU A 602 22.21 1.08 17.27
C LEU A 602 23.29 0.21 17.94
N ALA A 603 23.03 -0.26 19.17
CA ALA A 603 23.95 -1.18 19.86
C ALA A 603 24.09 -2.53 19.13
N GLU A 604 23.04 -3.05 18.50
CA GLU A 604 23.14 -4.22 17.61
C GLU A 604 24.03 -3.96 16.40
N GLN A 605 23.86 -2.80 15.74
CA GLN A 605 24.61 -2.42 14.56
C GLN A 605 26.10 -2.23 14.86
N GLU A 606 26.44 -1.69 16.03
CA GLU A 606 27.81 -1.58 16.53
C GLU A 606 28.39 -2.92 17.04
N GLY A 607 27.62 -4.01 17.01
CA GLY A 607 28.04 -5.36 17.43
C GLY A 607 27.88 -5.66 18.93
N HIS A 608 27.44 -4.68 19.73
CA HIS A 608 27.26 -4.76 21.18
C HIS A 608 25.96 -5.49 21.58
N GLY A 609 25.84 -6.77 21.19
CA GLY A 609 24.62 -7.55 21.35
C GLY A 609 24.07 -7.66 22.78
N ASP A 610 24.94 -7.82 23.78
CA ASP A 610 24.52 -7.95 25.19
C ASP A 610 24.05 -6.61 25.78
N VAL A 611 24.47 -5.49 25.18
CA VAL A 611 23.96 -4.15 25.51
C VAL A 611 22.59 -3.95 24.87
N ALA A 612 22.40 -4.36 23.61
CA ALA A 612 21.11 -4.31 22.93
C ALA A 612 20.05 -5.15 23.66
N GLU A 613 20.36 -6.40 24.04
CA GLU A 613 19.43 -7.25 24.80
C GLU A 613 19.02 -6.61 26.13
N ARG A 614 19.98 -5.98 26.83
CA ARG A 614 19.71 -5.26 28.07
C ARG A 614 18.79 -4.06 27.84
N LEU A 615 19.05 -3.25 26.82
CA LEU A 615 18.23 -2.10 26.46
C LEU A 615 16.79 -2.51 26.09
N TYR A 616 16.58 -3.61 25.36
CA TYR A 616 15.23 -4.14 25.10
C TYR A 616 14.53 -4.61 26.37
N ARG A 617 15.24 -5.30 27.28
CA ARG A 617 14.67 -5.75 28.56
C ARG A 617 14.33 -4.56 29.48
N GLU A 618 15.19 -3.54 29.55
CA GLU A 618 14.94 -2.28 30.27
C GLU A 618 13.73 -1.54 29.69
N ALA A 619 13.65 -1.43 28.36
CA ALA A 619 12.50 -0.85 27.67
C ALA A 619 11.20 -1.62 27.97
N LEU A 620 11.24 -2.95 28.01
CA LEU A 620 10.06 -3.78 28.28
C LEU A 620 9.56 -3.63 29.72
N VAL A 621 10.47 -3.39 30.69
CA VAL A 621 10.13 -3.05 32.07
C VAL A 621 9.54 -1.64 32.17
N ARG A 622 10.06 -0.68 31.40
CA ARG A 622 9.59 0.71 31.40
C ARG A 622 8.26 0.90 30.67
N PHE A 623 8.00 0.11 29.63
CA PHE A 623 6.82 0.17 28.78
C PHE A 623 6.08 -1.18 28.73
N PRO A 624 5.56 -1.69 29.86
CA PRO A 624 5.00 -3.04 29.93
C PRO A 624 3.72 -3.23 29.10
N GLY A 625 3.01 -2.14 28.76
CA GLY A 625 1.86 -2.18 27.85
C GLY A 625 2.23 -2.23 26.36
N GLU A 626 3.44 -1.83 25.99
CA GLU A 626 3.81 -1.60 24.58
C GLU A 626 4.29 -2.87 23.90
N ASN A 627 3.55 -3.31 22.87
CA ASN A 627 3.93 -4.51 22.12
C ASN A 627 5.05 -4.28 21.09
N LEU A 628 5.33 -3.03 20.69
CA LEU A 628 6.50 -2.65 19.90
C LEU A 628 7.81 -3.18 20.52
N VAL A 629 7.98 -3.07 21.84
CA VAL A 629 9.22 -3.54 22.50
C VAL A 629 9.30 -5.07 22.49
N ARG A 630 8.16 -5.76 22.64
CA ARG A 630 8.08 -7.23 22.52
C ARG A 630 8.39 -7.70 21.10
N GLU A 631 7.80 -7.05 20.10
CA GLU A 631 8.04 -7.30 18.67
C GLU A 631 9.54 -7.23 18.37
N ARG A 632 10.19 -6.13 18.78
CA ARG A 632 11.61 -5.89 18.51
C ARG A 632 12.54 -6.82 19.28
N LEU A 633 12.19 -7.21 20.51
CA LEU A 633 12.92 -8.24 21.26
C LEU A 633 12.76 -9.64 20.63
N LEU A 634 11.60 -9.97 20.06
CA LEU A 634 11.41 -11.21 19.29
C LEU A 634 12.26 -11.18 18.00
N TRP A 635 12.25 -10.08 17.24
CA TRP A 635 13.12 -9.91 16.07
C TRP A 635 14.62 -10.03 16.43
N PHE A 636 15.07 -9.41 17.52
CA PHE A 636 16.44 -9.55 18.03
C PHE A 636 16.84 -11.02 18.27
N TYR A 637 15.94 -11.84 18.83
CA TYR A 637 16.22 -13.27 19.02
C TYR A 637 16.08 -14.10 17.73
N ILE A 638 15.21 -13.70 16.79
CA ILE A 638 15.08 -14.31 15.45
C ILE A 638 16.36 -14.08 14.64
N ASP A 639 16.82 -12.83 14.51
CA ASP A 639 18.06 -12.44 13.81
C ASP A 639 19.29 -13.18 14.35
N ARG A 640 19.28 -13.53 15.65
CA ARG A 640 20.34 -14.28 16.34
C ARG A 640 20.11 -15.78 16.44
N GLY A 641 19.01 -16.31 15.90
CA GLY A 641 18.69 -17.74 15.94
C GLY A 641 18.54 -18.33 17.35
N ARG A 642 18.23 -17.51 18.39
CA ARG A 642 18.16 -17.97 19.79
C ARG A 642 16.86 -18.71 20.09
N ARG A 643 16.74 -19.95 19.57
CA ARG A 643 15.56 -20.83 19.69
C ARG A 643 15.10 -21.00 21.15
N ASP A 644 16.04 -21.23 22.08
CA ASP A 644 15.74 -21.46 23.51
C ASP A 644 15.16 -20.23 24.21
N SER A 645 15.50 -19.02 23.75
CA SER A 645 14.94 -17.77 24.28
C SER A 645 13.57 -17.46 23.67
N LEU A 646 13.33 -17.84 22.41
CA LEU A 646 12.06 -17.61 21.72
C LEU A 646 10.93 -18.50 22.24
N ALA A 647 11.17 -19.81 22.39
CA ALA A 647 10.14 -20.77 22.77
C ALA A 647 9.32 -20.40 24.03
N PRO A 648 9.92 -19.98 25.17
CA PRO A 648 9.16 -19.57 26.34
C PRO A 648 8.45 -18.23 26.16
N LEU A 649 9.03 -17.27 25.43
CA LEU A 649 8.42 -15.96 25.20
C LEU A 649 7.18 -16.06 24.30
N LEU A 650 7.21 -16.89 23.26
CA LEU A 650 6.04 -17.16 22.43
C LEU A 650 4.91 -17.79 23.25
N ALA A 651 5.22 -18.70 24.17
CA ALA A 651 4.23 -19.30 25.07
C ALA A 651 3.65 -18.25 26.04
N GLN A 652 4.50 -17.41 26.64
CA GLN A 652 4.09 -16.37 27.59
C GLN A 652 3.23 -15.27 26.94
N TRP A 653 3.55 -14.86 25.70
CA TRP A 653 2.88 -13.74 25.03
C TRP A 653 1.81 -14.16 24.02
N HIS A 654 1.51 -15.46 23.88
CA HIS A 654 0.50 -15.96 22.95
C HIS A 654 -0.86 -15.24 23.09
N GLY A 655 -1.34 -15.03 24.32
CA GLY A 655 -2.59 -14.33 24.60
C GLY A 655 -2.55 -12.82 24.29
N LEU A 656 -1.37 -12.21 24.19
CA LEU A 656 -1.20 -10.82 23.72
C LEU A 656 -1.19 -10.79 22.19
N ALA A 657 -0.47 -11.71 21.54
CA ALA A 657 -0.40 -11.80 20.08
C ALA A 657 -1.77 -12.08 19.43
N LEU A 658 -2.68 -12.79 20.11
CA LEU A 658 -4.07 -12.95 19.63
C LEU A 658 -4.90 -11.65 19.67
N ARG A 659 -4.43 -10.59 20.35
CA ARG A 659 -5.15 -9.31 20.54
C ARG A 659 -4.53 -8.12 19.81
N ASP A 660 -3.26 -8.23 19.42
CA ASP A 660 -2.48 -7.15 18.82
C ASP A 660 -1.69 -7.66 17.61
N SER A 661 -1.91 -7.02 16.45
CA SER A 661 -1.32 -7.41 15.17
C SER A 661 0.18 -7.16 15.06
N THR A 662 0.76 -6.28 15.89
CA THR A 662 2.21 -6.03 15.92
C THR A 662 3.01 -7.31 16.16
N LEU A 663 2.48 -8.24 16.95
CA LEU A 663 3.16 -9.49 17.29
C LEU A 663 2.99 -10.60 16.25
N TRP A 664 2.09 -10.47 15.25
CA TRP A 664 1.80 -11.55 14.31
C TRP A 664 3.00 -11.94 13.45
N LEU A 665 3.76 -10.98 12.92
CA LEU A 665 4.93 -11.26 12.08
C LEU A 665 6.12 -11.85 12.86
N PRO A 666 6.49 -11.33 14.05
CA PRO A 666 7.46 -12.02 14.92
C PRO A 666 6.99 -13.42 15.33
N PHE A 667 5.70 -13.62 15.65
CA PHE A 667 5.19 -14.95 15.99
C PHE A 667 5.23 -15.90 14.80
N ALA A 668 4.89 -15.45 13.59
CA ALA A 668 5.00 -16.24 12.37
C ALA A 668 6.46 -16.64 12.09
N SER A 669 7.37 -15.68 12.17
CA SER A 669 8.78 -15.86 11.82
C SER A 669 9.56 -16.65 12.88
N ALA A 670 9.28 -16.42 14.17
CA ALA A 670 9.80 -17.25 15.26
C ALA A 670 9.21 -18.66 15.23
N SER A 671 7.94 -18.84 14.86
CA SER A 671 7.35 -20.18 14.67
C SER A 671 8.04 -20.91 13.52
N LEU A 672 8.35 -20.23 12.42
CA LEU A 672 9.09 -20.79 11.29
C LEU A 672 10.53 -21.16 11.68
N LEU A 673 11.23 -20.29 12.41
CA LEU A 673 12.57 -20.55 12.95
C LEU A 673 12.60 -21.70 13.97
N LEU A 674 11.51 -21.91 14.72
CA LEU A 674 11.29 -23.04 15.61
C LEU A 674 10.70 -24.27 14.90
N GLU A 675 10.61 -24.25 13.56
CA GLU A 675 10.12 -25.35 12.72
C GLU A 675 8.66 -25.77 13.01
N ARG A 676 7.90 -24.88 13.68
CA ARG A 676 6.45 -25.00 13.99
C ARG A 676 5.63 -24.50 12.80
N ASN A 677 5.83 -25.15 11.66
CA ASN A 677 5.39 -24.68 10.34
C ASN A 677 3.88 -24.37 10.25
N ASP A 678 3.01 -25.21 10.84
CA ASP A 678 1.56 -24.96 10.86
C ASP A 678 1.19 -23.68 11.64
N GLN A 679 1.89 -23.41 12.75
CA GLN A 679 1.69 -22.18 13.53
C GLN A 679 2.20 -20.96 12.74
N ALA A 680 3.34 -21.08 12.06
CA ALA A 680 3.86 -20.04 11.19
C ALA A 680 2.87 -19.67 10.07
N LEU A 681 2.33 -20.67 9.37
CA LEU A 681 1.29 -20.47 8.34
C LEU A 681 0.02 -19.82 8.91
N ALA A 682 -0.39 -20.17 10.13
CA ALA A 682 -1.57 -19.57 10.76
C ALA A 682 -1.36 -18.08 11.04
N TRP A 683 -0.22 -17.69 11.63
CA TRP A 683 0.10 -16.29 11.92
C TRP A 683 0.29 -15.45 10.64
N PHE A 684 0.99 -15.97 9.63
CA PHE A 684 1.11 -15.28 8.34
C PHE A 684 -0.25 -15.07 7.66
N ARG A 685 -1.15 -16.07 7.69
CA ARG A 685 -2.51 -15.90 7.17
C ARG A 685 -3.33 -14.87 7.93
N LEU A 686 -3.17 -14.81 9.26
CA LEU A 686 -3.86 -13.83 10.10
C LEU A 686 -3.46 -12.40 9.69
N TYR A 687 -2.17 -12.15 9.52
CA TYR A 687 -1.67 -10.86 9.05
C TYR A 687 -2.10 -10.54 7.60
N LEU A 688 -1.96 -11.49 6.68
CA LEU A 688 -2.32 -11.29 5.28
C LEU A 688 -3.84 -11.16 5.04
N LYS A 689 -4.69 -11.52 6.02
CA LYS A 689 -6.12 -11.20 5.97
C LYS A 689 -6.37 -9.69 6.07
N SER A 690 -5.62 -8.99 6.94
CA SER A 690 -5.72 -7.54 7.12
C SER A 690 -4.85 -6.76 6.14
N ASN A 691 -3.73 -7.34 5.70
CA ASN A 691 -2.76 -6.69 4.81
C ASN A 691 -2.57 -7.51 3.51
N PRO A 692 -3.60 -7.65 2.67
CA PRO A 692 -3.56 -8.56 1.52
C PRO A 692 -2.57 -8.16 0.43
N ASN A 693 -2.12 -6.89 0.41
CA ASN A 693 -1.18 -6.37 -0.60
C ASN A 693 0.27 -6.26 -0.09
N ASP A 694 0.56 -6.64 1.15
CA ASP A 694 1.93 -6.65 1.68
C ASP A 694 2.75 -7.76 1.02
N TRP A 695 3.49 -7.36 -0.01
CA TRP A 695 4.24 -8.28 -0.85
C TRP A 695 5.45 -8.91 -0.13
N LEU A 696 6.03 -8.21 0.85
CA LEU A 696 7.15 -8.69 1.65
C LEU A 696 6.69 -9.85 2.52
N VAL A 697 5.54 -9.68 3.19
CA VAL A 697 4.94 -10.74 3.98
C VAL A 697 4.38 -11.86 3.10
N GLN A 698 3.86 -11.57 1.90
CA GLN A 698 3.50 -12.63 0.94
C GLN A 698 4.74 -13.43 0.49
N ALA A 699 5.91 -12.81 0.34
CA ALA A 699 7.15 -13.51 0.03
C ALA A 699 7.58 -14.42 1.20
N ALA A 700 7.60 -13.90 2.43
CA ALA A 700 7.89 -14.69 3.63
C ALA A 700 6.87 -15.83 3.85
N TYR A 701 5.59 -15.61 3.53
CA TYR A 701 4.56 -16.65 3.54
C TYR A 701 4.77 -17.69 2.44
N ALA A 702 5.30 -17.32 1.27
CA ALA A 702 5.72 -18.29 0.26
C ALA A 702 6.86 -19.17 0.78
N ASP A 703 7.82 -18.60 1.52
CA ASP A 703 8.91 -19.36 2.14
C ASP A 703 8.39 -20.29 3.25
N ALA A 704 7.43 -19.82 4.06
CA ALA A 704 6.74 -20.66 5.04
C ALA A 704 5.93 -21.81 4.38
N LEU A 705 5.28 -21.55 3.24
CA LEU A 705 4.60 -22.60 2.45
C LEU A 705 5.60 -23.64 1.95
N ASP A 706 6.78 -23.21 1.49
CA ASP A 706 7.84 -24.08 0.98
C ASP A 706 8.39 -24.99 2.10
N ALA A 707 8.72 -24.41 3.26
CA ALA A 707 9.15 -25.13 4.46
C ALA A 707 8.07 -26.10 4.99
N SER A 708 6.79 -25.82 4.73
CA SER A 708 5.66 -26.70 5.04
C SER A 708 5.42 -27.79 3.99
N GLY A 709 6.29 -27.92 2.98
CA GLY A 709 6.16 -28.90 1.89
C GLY A 709 5.19 -28.52 0.77
N TYR A 710 4.60 -27.31 0.79
CA TYR A 710 3.70 -26.82 -0.26
C TYR A 710 4.45 -26.10 -1.40
N GLN A 711 5.53 -26.70 -1.89
CA GLN A 711 6.46 -26.11 -2.88
C GLN A 711 5.75 -25.54 -4.12
N ASP A 712 4.77 -26.27 -4.67
CA ASP A 712 3.95 -25.82 -5.81
C ASP A 712 3.10 -24.56 -5.52
N LYS A 713 2.69 -24.35 -4.27
CA LYS A 713 1.94 -23.14 -3.87
C LYS A 713 2.90 -21.98 -3.67
N ALA A 714 4.04 -22.23 -3.01
CA ALA A 714 5.12 -21.27 -2.84
C ALA A 714 5.60 -20.71 -4.20
N LEU A 715 5.98 -21.59 -5.13
CA LEU A 715 6.48 -21.18 -6.45
C LEU A 715 5.44 -20.40 -7.28
N ARG A 716 4.15 -20.75 -7.18
CA ARG A 716 3.07 -19.99 -7.83
C ARG A 716 2.92 -18.60 -7.23
N LEU A 717 2.97 -18.46 -5.91
CA LEU A 717 2.91 -17.17 -5.22
C LEU A 717 4.12 -16.30 -5.57
N ARG A 718 5.35 -16.84 -5.51
CA ARG A 718 6.58 -16.11 -5.88
C ARG A 718 6.53 -15.58 -7.32
N ARG A 719 6.00 -16.37 -8.26
CA ARG A 719 5.81 -15.95 -9.67
C ARG A 719 4.69 -14.92 -9.86
N LEU A 720 3.65 -14.93 -9.04
CA LEU A 720 2.60 -13.91 -9.05
C LEU A 720 3.15 -12.56 -8.56
N LEU A 721 3.90 -12.59 -7.45
CA LEU A 721 4.56 -11.42 -6.87
C LEU A 721 5.48 -10.73 -7.89
N LEU A 722 6.43 -11.46 -8.50
CA LEU A 722 7.36 -10.90 -9.50
C LEU A 722 6.68 -10.26 -10.73
N ARG A 723 5.39 -10.52 -10.99
CA ARG A 723 4.63 -9.88 -12.07
C ARG A 723 3.89 -8.61 -11.66
N ARG A 724 3.67 -8.43 -10.35
CA ARG A 724 2.95 -7.28 -9.77
C ARG A 724 3.86 -6.24 -9.14
N LEU A 725 5.10 -6.60 -8.82
CA LEU A 725 6.08 -5.70 -8.23
C LEU A 725 6.52 -4.62 -9.21
N ASP A 726 6.34 -3.37 -8.81
CA ASP A 726 7.00 -2.23 -9.44
C ASP A 726 8.49 -2.16 -9.04
N ARG A 727 9.33 -1.73 -9.98
CA ARG A 727 10.79 -1.66 -9.82
C ARG A 727 11.26 -0.49 -8.97
N GLU A 728 10.50 0.61 -8.92
CA GLU A 728 10.85 1.76 -8.09
C GLU A 728 10.51 1.45 -6.63
N ALA A 729 9.28 1.01 -6.35
CA ALA A 729 8.87 0.55 -5.02
C ALA A 729 9.79 -0.56 -4.44
N VAL A 730 10.20 -1.53 -5.26
CA VAL A 730 11.16 -2.57 -4.86
C VAL A 730 12.51 -2.01 -4.42
N ARG A 731 12.99 -0.93 -5.05
CA ARG A 731 14.29 -0.29 -4.78
C ARG A 731 14.24 0.81 -3.73
N ALA A 732 13.08 1.11 -3.17
CA ALA A 732 12.89 2.17 -2.18
C ALA A 732 13.72 1.98 -0.90
N THR A 733 13.89 0.73 -0.43
CA THR A 733 14.70 0.38 0.73
C THR A 733 15.67 -0.77 0.44
N PRO A 734 16.78 -0.91 1.21
CA PRO A 734 17.67 -2.06 1.09
C PRO A 734 16.94 -3.39 1.34
N ASP A 735 16.08 -3.44 2.36
CA ASP A 735 15.40 -4.68 2.78
C ASP A 735 14.34 -5.12 1.75
N SER A 736 13.61 -4.17 1.16
CA SER A 736 12.70 -4.45 0.04
C SER A 736 13.46 -4.95 -1.18
N PHE A 737 14.62 -4.37 -1.48
CA PHE A 737 15.43 -4.84 -2.60
C PHE A 737 16.02 -6.24 -2.34
N ALA A 738 16.45 -6.53 -1.10
CA ALA A 738 16.90 -7.84 -0.67
C ALA A 738 15.82 -8.92 -0.86
N ALA A 739 14.59 -8.64 -0.41
CA ALA A 739 13.46 -9.55 -0.55
C ALA A 739 13.14 -9.83 -2.03
N TYR A 740 13.15 -8.80 -2.89
CA TYR A 740 12.98 -8.96 -4.34
C TYR A 740 14.09 -9.81 -4.98
N LEU A 741 15.35 -9.60 -4.59
CA LEU A 741 16.48 -10.37 -5.09
C LEU A 741 16.34 -11.86 -4.74
N ARG A 742 15.98 -12.19 -3.50
CA ARG A 742 15.68 -13.58 -3.08
C ARG A 742 14.51 -14.17 -3.87
N LEU A 743 13.42 -13.41 -4.00
CA LEU A 743 12.23 -13.80 -4.77
C LEU A 743 12.58 -14.13 -6.24
N LEU A 744 13.40 -13.28 -6.87
CA LEU A 744 13.89 -13.43 -8.23
C LEU A 744 14.84 -14.63 -8.37
N ALA A 745 15.77 -14.80 -7.42
CA ALA A 745 16.72 -15.92 -7.40
C ALA A 745 16.00 -17.27 -7.33
N VAL A 746 15.00 -17.41 -6.46
CA VAL A 746 14.24 -18.65 -6.27
C VAL A 746 13.28 -18.93 -7.42
N ALA A 747 12.62 -17.91 -7.99
CA ALA A 747 11.57 -18.13 -9.00
C ALA A 747 12.06 -18.11 -10.47
N GLN A 748 13.20 -17.46 -10.76
CA GLN A 748 13.76 -17.33 -12.11
C GLN A 748 15.26 -17.68 -12.22
N GLY A 749 16.00 -17.73 -11.10
CA GLY A 749 17.38 -18.21 -11.03
C GLY A 749 18.39 -17.16 -10.51
N PRO A 750 19.45 -17.58 -9.79
CA PRO A 750 20.35 -16.66 -9.07
C PRO A 750 21.14 -15.72 -9.98
N LEU A 751 21.44 -16.12 -11.22
CA LEU A 751 22.15 -15.28 -12.20
C LEU A 751 21.36 -14.01 -12.56
N LEU A 752 20.02 -14.05 -12.57
CA LEU A 752 19.20 -12.88 -12.84
C LEU A 752 19.17 -11.93 -11.64
N ALA A 753 19.07 -12.46 -10.43
CA ALA A 753 19.15 -11.67 -9.20
C ALA A 753 20.51 -10.96 -9.07
N GLN A 754 21.62 -11.68 -9.24
CA GLN A 754 22.95 -11.07 -9.26
C GLN A 754 23.10 -9.98 -10.34
N GLY A 755 22.53 -10.23 -11.53
CA GLY A 755 22.52 -9.27 -12.64
C GLY A 755 21.72 -7.98 -12.35
N GLU A 756 20.64 -8.06 -11.58
CA GLU A 756 19.91 -6.89 -11.08
C GLU A 756 20.66 -6.19 -9.93
N ALA A 757 21.17 -6.94 -8.95
CA ALA A 757 21.92 -6.39 -7.82
C ALA A 757 23.15 -5.59 -8.30
N ARG A 758 23.89 -6.12 -9.27
CA ARG A 758 25.02 -5.43 -9.90
C ARG A 758 24.60 -4.16 -10.65
N ARG A 759 23.43 -4.15 -11.30
CA ARG A 759 22.89 -2.97 -12.01
C ARG A 759 22.31 -1.91 -11.08
N ALA A 760 21.94 -2.28 -9.86
CA ALA A 760 21.43 -1.37 -8.84
C ALA A 760 22.53 -0.76 -7.94
N TRP A 761 23.78 -1.23 -8.03
CA TRP A 761 24.89 -0.68 -7.25
C TRP A 761 25.21 0.76 -7.69
N ASN A 762 24.93 1.69 -6.77
CA ASN A 762 25.02 3.15 -6.93
C ASN A 762 26.20 3.78 -6.14
N GLY A 763 27.09 2.96 -5.57
CA GLY A 763 28.15 3.38 -4.65
C GLY A 763 27.79 3.32 -3.15
N GLU A 764 26.52 3.14 -2.78
CA GLU A 764 26.10 3.10 -1.37
C GLU A 764 26.51 1.77 -0.67
N PRO A 765 26.95 1.78 0.60
CA PRO A 765 27.38 0.58 1.31
C PRO A 765 26.31 -0.51 1.43
N ALA A 766 25.04 -0.13 1.61
CA ALA A 766 23.92 -1.08 1.69
C ALA A 766 23.71 -1.82 0.35
N MET A 767 23.83 -1.13 -0.79
CA MET A 767 23.70 -1.77 -2.11
C MET A 767 24.91 -2.66 -2.43
N LEU A 768 26.10 -2.30 -1.94
CA LEU A 768 27.29 -3.15 -2.01
C LEU A 768 27.14 -4.45 -1.19
N GLN A 769 26.55 -4.36 0.00
CA GLN A 769 26.23 -5.51 0.85
C GLN A 769 25.28 -6.48 0.13
N LEU A 770 24.18 -5.99 -0.46
CA LEU A 770 23.21 -6.83 -1.17
C LEU A 770 23.77 -7.47 -2.44
N TRP A 771 24.62 -6.75 -3.18
CA TRP A 771 25.36 -7.34 -4.30
C TRP A 771 26.31 -8.46 -3.82
N PHE A 772 27.01 -8.25 -2.71
CA PHE A 772 27.94 -9.23 -2.15
C PHE A 772 27.23 -10.51 -1.71
N GLU A 773 26.10 -10.40 -1.02
CA GLU A 773 25.26 -11.54 -0.63
C GLU A 773 24.80 -12.36 -1.85
N GLN A 774 24.25 -11.70 -2.88
CA GLN A 774 23.84 -12.37 -4.12
C GLN A 774 25.00 -12.98 -4.91
N PHE A 775 26.22 -12.46 -4.74
CA PHE A 775 27.41 -13.03 -5.33
C PHE A 775 27.88 -14.29 -4.59
N LEU A 776 27.78 -14.34 -3.25
CA LEU A 776 28.01 -15.57 -2.49
C LEU A 776 26.98 -16.66 -2.84
N ASP A 777 25.70 -16.30 -2.96
CA ASP A 777 24.64 -17.23 -3.42
C ASP A 777 24.94 -17.80 -4.82
N GLN A 778 25.49 -16.97 -5.74
CA GLN A 778 25.92 -17.44 -7.05
C GLN A 778 27.10 -18.42 -6.96
N LEU A 779 28.11 -18.12 -6.13
CA LEU A 779 29.26 -19.01 -5.94
C LEU A 779 28.83 -20.38 -5.37
N ALA A 780 27.82 -20.41 -4.49
CA ALA A 780 27.18 -21.66 -4.05
C ALA A 780 26.49 -22.39 -5.20
N ALA A 781 25.60 -21.71 -5.91
CA ALA A 781 24.82 -22.31 -7.00
C ALA A 781 25.68 -22.81 -8.18
N THR A 782 26.90 -22.27 -8.35
CA THR A 782 27.87 -22.69 -9.36
C THR A 782 28.93 -23.66 -8.84
N ASN A 783 28.83 -24.10 -7.57
CA ASN A 783 29.76 -24.99 -6.89
C ASN A 783 31.21 -24.46 -6.87
N GLN A 784 31.37 -23.14 -6.79
CA GLN A 784 32.66 -22.43 -6.70
C GLN A 784 33.00 -22.07 -5.25
N GLU A 785 32.59 -22.92 -4.31
CA GLU A 785 32.78 -22.76 -2.86
C GLU A 785 34.22 -22.39 -2.43
N PRO A 786 35.32 -22.90 -3.04
CA PRO A 786 36.68 -22.48 -2.66
C PRO A 786 36.97 -20.99 -2.91
N LEU A 787 36.32 -20.35 -3.88
CA LEU A 787 36.49 -18.91 -4.15
C LEU A 787 35.75 -18.05 -3.11
N LYS A 788 34.75 -18.58 -2.39
CA LYS A 788 34.01 -17.80 -1.38
C LYS A 788 34.94 -17.29 -0.29
N ASP A 789 35.89 -18.09 0.16
CA ASP A 789 36.70 -17.77 1.34
C ASP A 789 37.61 -16.54 1.11
N ASP A 790 38.12 -16.36 -0.11
CA ASP A 790 38.84 -15.14 -0.54
C ASP A 790 37.92 -13.90 -0.56
N TRP A 791 36.69 -14.07 -1.06
CA TRP A 791 35.70 -12.99 -1.12
C TRP A 791 35.16 -12.62 0.26
N LEU A 792 35.03 -13.58 1.18
CA LEU A 792 34.75 -13.37 2.59
C LEU A 792 35.90 -12.61 3.27
N ALA A 793 37.17 -12.93 2.96
CA ALA A 793 38.32 -12.16 3.47
C ALA A 793 38.32 -10.71 2.94
N TRP A 794 38.05 -10.50 1.65
CA TRP A 794 37.88 -9.18 1.05
C TRP A 794 36.76 -8.38 1.71
N ALA A 795 35.62 -9.01 2.00
CA ALA A 795 34.47 -8.38 2.65
C ALA A 795 34.79 -7.86 4.06
N ARG A 796 35.53 -8.64 4.87
CA ARG A 796 36.04 -8.18 6.19
C ARG A 796 36.90 -6.93 6.04
N GLY A 797 37.80 -6.90 5.06
CA GLY A 797 38.64 -5.74 4.74
C GLY A 797 37.87 -4.51 4.21
N ARG A 798 36.60 -4.67 3.86
CA ARG A 798 35.69 -3.60 3.41
C ARG A 798 34.64 -3.21 4.44
N GLY A 799 34.62 -3.85 5.62
CA GLY A 799 33.60 -3.62 6.64
C GLY A 799 32.20 -4.11 6.26
N LEU A 800 32.10 -5.01 5.26
CA LEU A 800 30.83 -5.65 4.90
C LEU A 800 30.47 -6.69 5.98
N LYS A 801 29.18 -6.84 6.26
CA LYS A 801 28.68 -7.85 7.18
C LYS A 801 28.76 -9.22 6.50
N ILE A 802 29.24 -10.22 7.22
CA ILE A 802 29.22 -11.61 6.75
C ILE A 802 28.07 -12.31 7.47
N GLY A 803 27.21 -12.99 6.71
CA GLY A 803 26.14 -13.80 7.27
C GLY A 803 26.72 -14.92 8.12
N ARG A 804 26.18 -15.15 9.32
CA ARG A 804 26.65 -16.18 10.26
C ARG A 804 26.74 -17.58 9.63
N ASN A 805 25.81 -17.93 8.74
CA ASN A 805 25.87 -19.19 8.01
C ASN A 805 27.12 -19.28 7.10
N GLU A 806 27.54 -18.19 6.46
CA GLU A 806 28.78 -18.17 5.67
C GLU A 806 30.03 -18.20 6.55
N GLU A 807 29.99 -17.66 7.78
CA GLU A 807 31.09 -17.84 8.75
C GLU A 807 31.21 -19.29 9.23
N ILE A 808 30.07 -19.94 9.54
CA ILE A 808 30.01 -21.35 9.94
C ILE A 808 30.48 -22.24 8.79
N GLN A 809 29.96 -22.04 7.58
CA GLN A 809 30.35 -22.81 6.40
C GLN A 809 31.81 -22.58 6.03
N ALA A 810 32.34 -21.34 6.12
CA ALA A 810 33.77 -21.09 5.95
C ALA A 810 34.62 -21.79 7.02
N ALA A 811 34.19 -21.81 8.29
CA ALA A 811 34.89 -22.52 9.37
C ALA A 811 34.90 -24.05 9.15
N LEU A 812 33.78 -24.61 8.69
CA LEU A 812 33.66 -26.02 8.30
C LEU A 812 34.57 -26.34 7.10
N ARG A 813 34.46 -25.59 6.00
CA ARG A 813 35.27 -25.76 4.76
C ARG A 813 36.77 -25.65 5.04
N SER A 814 37.21 -24.59 5.71
CA SER A 814 38.62 -24.31 6.01
C SER A 814 39.22 -25.20 7.11
N GLN A 815 38.43 -26.09 7.73
CA GLN A 815 38.82 -26.94 8.86
C GLN A 815 39.46 -26.16 10.02
N ASN A 816 39.07 -24.90 10.22
CA ASN A 816 39.61 -24.05 11.27
C ASN A 816 39.09 -24.52 12.64
N ARG A 817 39.76 -25.51 13.23
CA ARG A 817 39.37 -26.14 14.50
C ARG A 817 39.18 -25.13 15.63
N ALA A 818 40.01 -24.08 15.70
CA ALA A 818 39.86 -23.02 16.69
C ALA A 818 38.63 -22.11 16.45
N ALA A 819 38.10 -22.03 15.23
CA ALA A 819 36.81 -21.40 14.94
C ALA A 819 35.64 -22.36 15.25
N LEU A 820 35.74 -23.63 14.83
CA LEU A 820 34.71 -24.66 15.07
C LEU A 820 34.48 -24.90 16.57
N GLN A 821 35.54 -24.97 17.37
CA GLN A 821 35.43 -25.12 18.81
C GLN A 821 34.74 -23.91 19.47
N ARG A 822 35.08 -22.68 19.07
CA ARG A 822 34.38 -21.46 19.54
C ARG A 822 32.89 -21.43 19.16
N LEU A 823 32.54 -21.95 17.97
CA LEU A 823 31.14 -22.05 17.53
C LEU A 823 30.35 -23.08 18.34
N LEU A 824 30.97 -24.21 18.71
CA LEU A 824 30.40 -25.21 19.61
C LEU A 824 30.22 -24.65 21.03
N GLU A 825 31.26 -24.04 21.62
CA GLU A 825 31.24 -23.49 22.99
C GLU A 825 30.18 -22.39 23.18
N ARG A 826 29.85 -21.63 22.13
CA ARG A 826 28.82 -20.59 22.17
C ARG A 826 27.39 -21.11 21.98
N GLY A 827 27.20 -22.39 21.67
CA GLY A 827 25.89 -22.94 21.29
C GLY A 827 25.35 -22.35 19.98
N GLU A 828 26.23 -21.95 19.06
CA GLU A 828 25.86 -21.19 17.85
C GLU A 828 25.55 -22.07 16.62
N LEU A 829 25.58 -23.39 16.75
CA LEU A 829 25.39 -24.36 15.67
C LEU A 829 24.08 -25.15 15.83
N ASP A 830 23.37 -25.42 14.73
CA ASP A 830 22.25 -26.37 14.73
C ASP A 830 22.75 -27.83 14.93
N PRO A 831 21.89 -28.82 15.26
CA PRO A 831 22.34 -30.18 15.53
C PRO A 831 23.15 -30.82 14.39
N ALA A 832 22.79 -30.60 13.12
CA ALA A 832 23.50 -31.19 11.99
C ALA A 832 24.86 -30.51 11.76
N GLN A 833 24.94 -29.20 12.01
CA GLN A 833 26.19 -28.44 12.02
C GLN A 833 27.09 -28.83 13.21
N ARG A 834 26.51 -29.10 14.39
CA ARG A 834 27.25 -29.61 15.56
C ARG A 834 27.88 -30.96 15.26
N VAL A 835 27.10 -31.90 14.71
CA VAL A 835 27.59 -33.21 14.27
C VAL A 835 28.74 -33.06 13.26
N GLU A 836 28.60 -32.20 12.25
CA GLU A 836 29.68 -32.00 11.27
C GLU A 836 30.92 -31.34 11.88
N ALA A 837 30.76 -30.36 12.76
CA ALA A 837 31.87 -29.73 13.49
C ALA A 837 32.61 -30.75 14.37
N LEU A 838 31.89 -31.58 15.12
CA LEU A 838 32.44 -32.65 15.96
C LEU A 838 33.18 -33.71 15.12
N VAL A 839 32.62 -34.14 13.98
CA VAL A 839 33.31 -35.03 13.01
C VAL A 839 34.60 -34.39 12.49
N ARG A 840 34.59 -33.10 12.11
CA ARG A 840 35.80 -32.39 11.65
C ARG A 840 36.84 -32.18 12.76
N LEU A 841 36.40 -32.13 14.02
CA LEU A 841 37.26 -32.09 15.22
C LEU A 841 37.75 -33.48 15.69
N GLY A 842 37.22 -34.57 15.13
CA GLY A 842 37.60 -35.94 15.51
C GLY A 842 36.85 -36.51 16.71
N HIS A 843 35.82 -35.81 17.21
CA HIS A 843 34.95 -36.28 18.30
C HIS A 843 33.84 -37.18 17.75
N GLY A 844 34.22 -38.29 17.12
CA GLY A 844 33.29 -39.17 16.40
C GLY A 844 32.24 -39.83 17.31
N GLY A 845 32.60 -40.15 18.55
CA GLY A 845 31.68 -40.71 19.55
C GLY A 845 30.60 -39.71 19.95
N GLU A 846 30.99 -38.49 20.32
CA GLU A 846 30.08 -37.38 20.64
C GLU A 846 29.20 -37.01 19.44
N ALA A 847 29.79 -36.93 18.24
CA ALA A 847 29.07 -36.64 17.00
C ALA A 847 27.96 -37.66 16.72
N LEU A 848 28.19 -38.95 16.94
CA LEU A 848 27.13 -39.95 16.78
C LEU A 848 26.05 -39.83 17.88
N GLY A 849 26.45 -39.54 19.11
CA GLY A 849 25.52 -39.31 20.23
C GLY A 849 24.57 -38.15 19.96
N GLU A 850 25.11 -37.01 19.53
CA GLU A 850 24.34 -35.85 19.07
C GLU A 850 23.47 -36.18 17.86
N ALA A 851 24.03 -36.88 16.85
CA ALA A 851 23.30 -37.22 15.64
C ALA A 851 22.07 -38.10 15.91
N LEU A 852 22.20 -39.10 16.79
CA LEU A 852 21.10 -39.99 17.15
C LEU A 852 20.12 -39.33 18.13
N GLY A 853 20.61 -38.59 19.13
CA GLY A 853 19.78 -37.88 20.11
C GLY A 853 18.87 -36.82 19.47
N ALA A 854 19.36 -36.15 18.42
CA ALA A 854 18.61 -35.15 17.67
C ALA A 854 17.62 -35.74 16.62
N LEU A 855 17.39 -37.05 16.55
CA LEU A 855 16.39 -37.65 15.63
C LEU A 855 14.94 -37.61 16.14
N GLY A 856 14.71 -37.15 17.37
CA GLY A 856 13.38 -37.00 17.97
C GLY A 856 12.46 -35.99 17.25
N ASP A 857 11.18 -35.94 17.64
CA ASP A 857 10.13 -35.21 16.92
C ASP A 857 10.18 -33.67 17.04
N GLY A 858 11.26 -33.11 17.59
CA GLY A 858 11.47 -31.65 17.70
C GLY A 858 12.12 -30.98 16.49
N HIS A 859 12.48 -31.73 15.45
CA HIS A 859 13.31 -31.23 14.34
C HIS A 859 12.70 -31.45 12.95
N SER A 860 13.01 -30.54 12.02
CA SER A 860 12.56 -30.55 10.64
C SER A 860 12.88 -31.85 9.92
N ARG A 861 12.10 -32.17 8.90
CA ARG A 861 12.30 -33.38 8.10
C ARG A 861 13.71 -33.40 7.48
N ASP A 862 14.15 -32.27 6.95
CA ASP A 862 15.43 -32.16 6.25
C ASP A 862 16.61 -32.29 7.22
N ASN A 863 16.53 -31.65 8.41
CA ASN A 863 17.53 -31.84 9.47
C ASN A 863 17.56 -33.30 9.92
N ARG A 864 16.42 -33.96 10.14
CA ARG A 864 16.39 -35.38 10.50
C ARG A 864 16.89 -36.29 9.37
N GLU A 865 16.68 -35.97 8.11
CA GLU A 865 17.24 -36.71 6.97
C GLU A 865 18.76 -36.43 6.78
N GLN A 866 19.26 -35.25 7.14
CA GLN A 866 20.70 -34.96 7.20
C GLN A 866 21.37 -35.67 8.38
N LEU A 867 20.81 -35.59 9.59
CA LEU A 867 21.29 -36.27 10.79
C LEU A 867 21.31 -37.79 10.59
N ARG A 868 20.28 -38.39 9.95
CA ARG A 868 20.30 -39.81 9.56
C ARG A 868 21.43 -40.13 8.59
N ARG A 869 21.72 -39.27 7.61
CA ARG A 869 22.83 -39.46 6.66
C ARG A 869 24.19 -39.33 7.36
N GLN A 870 24.37 -38.34 8.22
CA GLN A 870 25.59 -38.14 9.01
C GLN A 870 25.81 -39.33 9.98
N ALA A 871 24.77 -39.76 10.70
CA ALA A 871 24.84 -40.93 11.57
C ALA A 871 25.16 -42.21 10.79
N ALA A 872 24.55 -42.41 9.61
CA ALA A 872 24.86 -43.53 8.74
C ALA A 872 26.32 -43.49 8.23
N GLU A 873 26.83 -42.33 7.83
CA GLU A 873 28.22 -42.17 7.39
C GLU A 873 29.23 -42.42 8.53
N ILE A 874 28.95 -41.94 9.75
CA ILE A 874 29.76 -42.23 10.93
C ILE A 874 29.73 -43.75 11.24
N LEU A 875 28.57 -44.39 11.14
CA LEU A 875 28.41 -45.83 11.36
C LEU A 875 29.01 -46.70 10.23
N GLU A 876 29.10 -46.21 8.99
CA GLU A 876 29.84 -46.90 7.92
C GLU A 876 31.36 -46.83 8.14
N ARG A 877 31.88 -45.75 8.76
CA ARG A 877 33.32 -45.57 9.06
C ARG A 877 33.75 -46.23 10.38
N THR A 878 32.92 -46.16 11.40
CA THR A 878 33.16 -46.70 12.76
C THR A 878 31.89 -47.41 13.27
N PRO A 879 31.60 -48.61 12.75
CA PRO A 879 30.38 -49.34 13.08
C PRO A 879 30.33 -49.71 14.57
N GLN A 880 29.13 -49.67 15.17
CA GLN A 880 28.90 -49.99 16.57
C GLN A 880 27.78 -51.02 16.73
N GLY A 881 28.10 -52.18 17.29
CA GLY A 881 27.13 -53.26 17.44
C GLY A 881 27.75 -54.60 17.82
N LEU A 882 26.92 -55.64 17.71
CA LEU A 882 27.25 -57.04 17.88
C LEU A 882 26.86 -57.80 16.61
N GLN A 883 27.73 -58.68 16.11
CA GLN A 883 27.46 -59.57 14.97
C GLN A 883 27.84 -61.01 15.33
N LEU A 884 26.93 -61.93 15.03
CA LEU A 884 27.16 -63.37 15.05
C LEU A 884 27.22 -63.86 13.61
N GLY A 885 28.17 -64.73 13.30
CA GLY A 885 28.37 -65.22 11.94
C GLY A 885 28.78 -66.68 11.87
N TRP A 886 28.65 -67.24 10.67
CA TRP A 886 29.33 -68.44 10.24
C TRP A 886 29.91 -68.18 8.85
N ASN A 887 31.18 -68.52 8.64
CA ASN A 887 31.85 -68.37 7.36
C ASN A 887 32.52 -69.67 6.90
N LYS A 888 32.64 -69.80 5.57
CA LYS A 888 33.56 -70.68 4.87
C LYS A 888 34.36 -69.83 3.87
N ARG A 889 35.67 -70.02 3.81
CA ARG A 889 36.56 -69.48 2.78
C ARG A 889 37.38 -70.61 2.18
N ASP A 890 37.38 -70.69 0.87
CA ASP A 890 38.07 -71.68 0.06
C ASP A 890 39.16 -70.97 -0.76
N PHE A 891 40.41 -71.36 -0.56
CA PHE A 891 41.60 -70.73 -1.14
C PHE A 891 42.02 -71.36 -2.48
N GLY A 892 41.24 -72.28 -3.02
CA GLY A 892 41.64 -73.14 -4.16
C GLY A 892 42.36 -74.37 -3.63
N GLY A 893 41.58 -75.38 -3.19
CA GLY A 893 42.10 -76.65 -2.66
C GLY A 893 42.30 -76.71 -1.13
N LEU A 894 42.05 -75.61 -0.41
CA LEU A 894 42.06 -75.58 1.05
C LEU A 894 40.91 -74.72 1.58
N ASP A 895 40.03 -75.29 2.41
CA ASP A 895 38.94 -74.55 3.05
C ASP A 895 39.11 -74.34 4.56
N PHE A 896 38.82 -73.12 5.01
CA PHE A 896 38.70 -72.75 6.41
C PHE A 896 37.25 -72.36 6.70
N LYS A 897 36.63 -72.97 7.72
CA LYS A 897 35.23 -72.72 8.06
C LYS A 897 34.95 -72.73 9.56
N GLY A 898 34.07 -71.86 10.03
CA GLY A 898 33.72 -71.75 11.45
C GLY A 898 32.76 -70.60 11.81
N PRO A 899 32.22 -70.61 13.04
CA PRO A 899 31.53 -69.46 13.62
C PRO A 899 32.46 -68.28 13.90
N THR A 900 31.90 -67.07 13.83
CA THR A 900 32.52 -65.80 14.19
C THR A 900 31.60 -64.97 15.10
N LEU A 901 32.21 -64.11 15.91
CA LEU A 901 31.56 -63.13 16.78
C LEU A 901 32.35 -61.82 16.68
N ARG A 902 31.69 -60.71 16.33
CA ARG A 902 32.30 -59.38 16.29
C ARG A 902 31.54 -58.42 17.20
N ALA A 903 32.27 -57.63 17.98
CA ALA A 903 31.73 -56.58 18.84
C ALA A 903 32.56 -55.32 18.69
N ALA A 904 31.95 -54.21 18.30
CA ALA A 904 32.66 -52.93 18.13
C ALA A 904 31.89 -51.75 18.71
N ARG A 905 32.62 -50.76 19.25
CA ARG A 905 32.04 -49.56 19.90
C ARG A 905 33.07 -48.44 20.03
N HIS A 906 32.60 -47.19 20.08
CA HIS A 906 33.40 -46.07 20.59
C HIS A 906 33.61 -46.16 22.12
N LEU A 907 34.78 -45.72 22.58
CA LEU A 907 35.24 -45.71 23.97
C LEU A 907 35.56 -44.28 24.43
N GLY A 908 34.51 -43.46 24.60
CA GLY A 908 34.65 -42.01 24.73
C GLY A 908 34.61 -41.34 23.36
N ASP A 909 35.24 -40.17 23.23
CA ASP A 909 35.03 -39.29 22.08
C ASP A 909 35.97 -39.57 20.91
N ASP A 910 37.23 -39.91 21.21
CA ASP A 910 38.33 -40.07 20.24
C ASP A 910 38.84 -41.52 20.07
N TRP A 911 38.34 -42.49 20.85
CA TRP A 911 38.74 -43.90 20.74
C TRP A 911 37.63 -44.82 20.23
N TYR A 912 38.03 -45.83 19.45
CA TYR A 912 37.19 -46.87 18.89
C TYR A 912 37.83 -48.24 19.10
N ALA A 913 37.04 -49.23 19.47
CA ALA A 913 37.47 -50.61 19.67
C ALA A 913 36.63 -51.58 18.83
N ASP A 914 37.29 -52.55 18.22
CA ASP A 914 36.70 -53.62 17.42
C ASP A 914 37.33 -54.95 17.82
N LEU A 915 36.50 -55.87 18.30
CA LEU A 915 36.89 -57.20 18.76
C LEU A 915 36.24 -58.25 17.86
N GLU A 916 37.05 -58.95 17.08
CA GLU A 916 36.66 -60.12 16.30
C GLU A 916 37.15 -61.39 17.01
N LEU A 917 36.24 -62.33 17.25
CA LEU A 917 36.51 -63.66 17.79
C LEU A 917 36.01 -64.70 16.78
N GLY A 918 36.68 -65.84 16.69
CA GLY A 918 36.23 -66.93 15.84
C GLY A 918 36.81 -68.27 16.27
N SER A 919 36.21 -69.34 15.76
CA SER A 919 36.78 -70.67 15.86
C SER A 919 36.44 -71.48 14.63
N GLY A 920 37.44 -72.09 14.00
CA GLY A 920 37.27 -72.79 12.73
C GLY A 920 38.20 -73.99 12.58
N ARG A 921 38.07 -74.68 11.45
CA ARG A 921 38.92 -75.80 11.06
C ARG A 921 39.32 -75.69 9.60
N TYR A 922 40.56 -76.10 9.32
CA TYR A 922 41.07 -76.30 7.97
C TYR A 922 40.66 -77.68 7.43
N HIS A 923 40.53 -77.81 6.12
CA HIS A 923 40.42 -79.09 5.42
C HIS A 923 40.87 -78.92 3.95
N GLY A 924 41.58 -79.90 3.42
CA GLY A 924 42.15 -79.91 2.08
C GLY A 924 43.33 -80.87 2.00
N ASP A 925 43.64 -81.39 0.80
CA ASP A 925 44.53 -82.55 0.63
C ASP A 925 46.01 -82.24 0.93
N ALA A 926 46.41 -80.97 0.92
CA ALA A 926 47.77 -80.53 1.22
C ALA A 926 48.08 -80.39 2.73
N LEU A 927 47.09 -80.52 3.63
CA LEU A 927 47.29 -80.38 5.08
C LEU A 927 46.69 -81.55 5.88
N ASP A 928 47.45 -82.06 6.85
CA ASP A 928 46.88 -82.90 7.90
C ASP A 928 46.10 -82.03 8.91
N SER A 929 44.84 -81.76 8.54
CA SER A 929 43.87 -81.05 9.39
C SER A 929 43.65 -81.67 10.79
N SER A 930 44.06 -82.93 11.02
CA SER A 930 43.92 -83.57 12.33
C SER A 930 45.00 -83.12 13.32
N LEU A 931 46.20 -82.76 12.84
CA LEU A 931 47.27 -82.17 13.64
C LEU A 931 46.97 -80.71 14.03
N LEU A 932 46.29 -79.96 13.15
CA LEU A 932 45.98 -78.54 13.38
C LEU A 932 44.82 -78.33 14.36
N GLY A 933 43.93 -79.32 14.47
CA GLY A 933 42.78 -79.28 15.36
C GLY A 933 41.76 -78.20 15.02
N SER A 934 41.28 -77.49 16.06
CA SER A 934 40.45 -76.30 15.88
C SER A 934 41.23 -75.04 16.19
N GLU A 935 41.37 -74.17 15.20
CA GLU A 935 41.88 -72.82 15.43
C GLU A 935 40.84 -71.99 16.18
N ARG A 936 41.30 -71.26 17.19
CA ARG A 936 40.55 -70.17 17.83
C ARG A 936 41.32 -68.89 17.56
N ASN A 937 40.65 -67.85 17.08
CA ASN A 937 41.29 -66.57 16.85
C ASN A 937 40.61 -65.44 17.62
N ALA A 938 41.41 -64.45 17.99
CA ALA A 938 40.95 -63.20 18.59
C ALA A 938 41.75 -62.05 18.01
N ARG A 939 41.07 -61.03 17.47
CA ARG A 939 41.67 -59.82 16.91
C ARG A 939 41.02 -58.61 17.59
N LEU A 940 41.84 -57.80 18.26
CA LEU A 940 41.43 -56.54 18.87
C LEU A 940 42.11 -55.39 18.13
N THR A 941 41.32 -54.55 17.47
CA THR A 941 41.78 -53.27 16.92
C THR A 941 41.36 -52.14 17.85
N LEU A 942 42.32 -51.36 18.32
CA LEU A 942 42.12 -50.09 19.02
C LEU A 942 42.54 -48.95 18.09
N ARG A 943 41.60 -48.07 17.77
CA ARG A 943 41.79 -46.92 16.88
C ARG A 943 41.55 -45.62 17.64
N ARG A 944 42.34 -44.60 17.35
CA ARG A 944 42.23 -43.25 17.89
C ARG A 944 42.15 -42.22 16.76
N GLU A 945 41.11 -41.39 16.77
CA GLU A 945 40.97 -40.23 15.87
C GLU A 945 41.90 -39.08 16.30
N LEU A 946 42.36 -38.27 15.35
CA LEU A 946 43.42 -37.27 15.56
C LEU A 946 43.08 -35.90 14.96
N ALA A 947 44.06 -34.98 14.99
CA ALA A 947 43.98 -33.69 14.31
C ALA A 947 43.89 -33.81 12.78
N ASP A 948 44.45 -34.90 12.23
CA ASP A 948 44.92 -35.03 10.85
C ASP A 948 44.78 -36.47 10.31
N GLY A 949 43.79 -37.25 10.77
CA GLY A 949 43.62 -38.66 10.41
C GLY A 949 43.37 -39.53 11.65
N PHE A 950 43.91 -40.76 11.66
CA PHE A 950 43.79 -41.67 12.80
C PHE A 950 45.07 -42.51 13.00
N ALA A 951 45.25 -43.04 14.21
CA ALA A 951 46.21 -44.10 14.51
C ALA A 951 45.46 -45.35 14.98
N ALA A 952 45.96 -46.54 14.64
CA ALA A 952 45.39 -47.81 15.07
C ALA A 952 46.48 -48.79 15.50
N ALA A 953 46.18 -49.57 16.54
CA ALA A 953 46.96 -50.73 16.94
C ALA A 953 46.05 -51.97 16.87
N THR A 954 46.51 -53.05 16.26
CA THR A 954 45.78 -54.32 16.20
C THR A 954 46.60 -55.42 16.81
N LEU A 955 46.06 -56.08 17.83
CA LEU A 955 46.58 -57.31 18.39
C LEU A 955 45.79 -58.47 17.78
N ASP A 956 46.44 -59.52 17.29
CA ASP A 956 45.75 -60.73 16.84
C ASP A 956 46.44 -62.01 17.33
N GLY A 957 45.65 -62.87 17.99
CA GLY A 957 46.05 -64.18 18.49
C GLY A 957 45.35 -65.30 17.73
N SER A 958 46.07 -66.40 17.54
CA SER A 958 45.57 -67.66 16.98
C SER A 958 46.09 -68.80 17.86
N TRP A 959 45.17 -69.60 18.40
CA TRP A 959 45.45 -70.73 19.28
C TRP A 959 45.01 -72.04 18.66
N ARG A 960 45.89 -73.05 18.65
CA ARG A 960 45.71 -74.33 17.94
C ARG A 960 46.31 -75.51 18.73
N ASP A 961 46.13 -76.72 18.21
CA ASP A 961 46.69 -77.93 18.82
C ASP A 961 48.18 -78.16 18.43
N ASP A 962 48.67 -77.50 17.36
CA ASP A 962 50.05 -77.58 16.86
C ASP A 962 50.96 -76.44 17.35
N GLU A 963 50.67 -75.18 16.98
CA GLU A 963 51.52 -74.02 17.29
C GLU A 963 50.67 -72.74 17.36
N ASP A 964 50.88 -71.93 18.40
CA ASP A 964 50.17 -70.66 18.61
C ASP A 964 50.81 -69.51 17.81
N ARG A 965 50.06 -68.44 17.53
CA ARG A 965 50.58 -67.22 16.89
C ARG A 965 50.06 -65.97 17.57
N HIS A 966 50.95 -65.01 17.79
CA HIS A 966 50.62 -63.68 18.33
C HIS A 966 51.23 -62.59 17.46
N GLY A 967 50.37 -61.77 16.86
CA GLY A 967 50.75 -60.66 16.00
C GLY A 967 50.40 -59.29 16.58
N LEU A 968 51.17 -58.28 16.18
CA LEU A 968 50.94 -56.87 16.46
C LEU A 968 51.04 -56.07 15.15
N GLY A 969 50.04 -55.25 14.87
CA GLY A 969 50.06 -54.26 13.81
C GLY A 969 49.90 -52.84 14.37
N VAL A 970 50.62 -51.87 13.81
CA VAL A 970 50.43 -50.44 14.07
C VAL A 970 50.26 -49.72 12.74
N LEU A 971 49.22 -48.90 12.61
CA LEU A 971 48.92 -48.12 11.41
C LEU A 971 48.69 -46.66 11.77
N ARG A 972 49.25 -45.75 10.97
CA ARG A 972 48.96 -44.32 11.00
C ARG A 972 48.43 -43.90 9.64
N ASN A 973 47.25 -43.29 9.64
CA ASN A 973 46.64 -42.65 8.49
C ASN A 973 46.74 -41.12 8.67
N TRP A 974 47.14 -40.41 7.62
CA TRP A 974 47.18 -38.96 7.53
C TRP A 974 46.21 -38.47 6.45
N ARG A 975 45.29 -37.58 6.82
CA ARG A 975 44.42 -36.84 5.90
C ARG A 975 45.05 -35.48 5.63
N LEU A 976 45.74 -35.35 4.50
CA LEU A 976 46.48 -34.13 4.13
C LEU A 976 45.57 -33.03 3.57
N SER A 977 44.47 -33.44 2.93
CA SER A 977 43.46 -32.54 2.36
C SER A 977 42.08 -33.20 2.44
N SER A 978 41.04 -32.56 1.92
CA SER A 978 39.73 -33.22 1.73
C SER A 978 39.71 -34.25 0.59
N ARG A 979 40.83 -34.47 -0.10
CA ARG A 979 40.97 -35.36 -1.27
C ARG A 979 42.11 -36.38 -1.14
N ASP A 980 43.09 -36.12 -0.27
CA ASP A 980 44.34 -36.88 -0.18
C ASP A 980 44.50 -37.50 1.21
N GLU A 981 44.54 -38.82 1.26
CA GLU A 981 44.87 -39.61 2.45
C GLU A 981 46.13 -40.44 2.16
N LEU A 982 47.05 -40.52 3.12
CA LEU A 982 48.22 -41.40 3.11
C LEU A 982 48.17 -42.34 4.32
N GLU A 983 48.75 -43.52 4.21
CA GLU A 983 48.91 -44.44 5.35
C GLU A 983 50.30 -45.07 5.40
N ALA A 984 50.75 -45.37 6.62
CA ALA A 984 51.91 -46.20 6.90
C ALA A 984 51.53 -47.27 7.93
N GLY A 985 51.92 -48.51 7.67
CA GLY A 985 51.66 -49.67 8.52
C GLY A 985 52.92 -50.46 8.82
N LEU A 986 53.04 -50.91 10.06
CA LEU A 986 54.03 -51.89 10.52
C LEU A 986 53.29 -53.09 11.10
N ASP A 987 53.53 -54.26 10.53
CA ASP A 987 52.96 -55.56 10.90
C ASP A 987 54.10 -56.45 11.43
N TRP A 988 53.87 -57.13 12.54
CA TRP A 988 54.77 -58.14 13.13
C TRP A 988 54.00 -59.43 13.43
N HIS A 989 54.49 -60.57 12.94
CA HIS A 989 53.94 -61.93 13.12
C HIS A 989 52.42 -62.05 12.81
N ARG A 990 51.95 -61.30 11.81
CA ARG A 990 50.52 -61.16 11.48
C ARG A 990 50.00 -62.35 10.68
N GLU A 991 48.69 -62.56 10.74
CA GLU A 991 47.97 -63.43 9.80
C GLU A 991 48.25 -63.01 8.35
N THR A 992 48.35 -63.98 7.44
CA THR A 992 48.63 -63.75 6.03
C THR A 992 47.71 -64.60 5.16
N ASP A 993 47.00 -63.95 4.23
CA ASP A 993 46.00 -64.57 3.36
C ASP A 993 46.51 -64.74 1.91
N GLU A 994 47.80 -64.53 1.67
CA GLU A 994 48.45 -64.59 0.34
C GLU A 994 48.22 -65.93 -0.39
N THR A 995 48.16 -67.02 0.38
CA THR A 995 47.75 -68.37 -0.05
C THR A 995 47.07 -69.08 1.11
N GLY A 996 46.31 -70.15 0.84
CA GLY A 996 45.70 -70.97 1.89
C GLY A 996 46.74 -71.62 2.82
N LEU A 997 47.85 -72.12 2.26
CA LEU A 997 48.93 -72.75 3.02
C LEU A 997 49.69 -71.74 3.90
N MET A 998 49.97 -70.54 3.39
CA MET A 998 50.57 -69.47 4.20
C MET A 998 49.66 -69.02 5.34
N ARG A 999 48.34 -69.00 5.13
CA ARG A 999 47.37 -68.74 6.21
C ARG A 999 47.44 -69.83 7.30
N ALA A 1000 47.56 -71.09 6.90
CA ALA A 1000 47.53 -72.22 7.83
C ALA A 1000 48.86 -72.44 8.56
N LEU A 1001 50.01 -72.23 7.91
CA LEU A 1001 51.34 -72.64 8.40
C LEU A 1001 52.35 -71.50 8.57
N GLY A 1002 52.02 -70.27 8.16
CA GLY A 1002 52.95 -69.14 8.16
C GLY A 1002 52.44 -67.89 8.88
N MET A 1003 53.31 -66.89 8.89
CA MET A 1003 53.05 -65.53 9.38
C MET A 1003 53.84 -64.51 8.56
N ARG A 1004 53.44 -63.23 8.67
CA ARG A 1004 54.01 -62.13 7.87
C ARG A 1004 54.38 -60.93 8.74
N ASP A 1005 55.61 -60.46 8.57
CA ASP A 1005 56.03 -59.11 8.93
C ASP A 1005 55.88 -58.20 7.72
N SER A 1006 55.48 -56.94 7.90
CA SER A 1006 55.30 -56.01 6.77
C SER A 1006 55.57 -54.56 7.14
N LEU A 1007 56.25 -53.85 6.23
CA LEU A 1007 56.23 -52.40 6.15
C LEU A 1007 55.37 -52.01 4.95
N ARG A 1008 54.23 -51.35 5.20
CA ARG A 1008 53.29 -50.87 4.17
C ARG A 1008 53.29 -49.35 4.11
N LEU A 1009 53.23 -48.81 2.90
CA LEU A 1009 52.88 -47.42 2.61
C LEU A 1009 51.73 -47.40 1.60
N GLY A 1010 50.76 -46.51 1.76
CA GLY A 1010 49.63 -46.39 0.85
C GLY A 1010 49.13 -44.96 0.70
N GLY A 1011 48.33 -44.73 -0.34
CA GLY A 1011 47.71 -43.44 -0.60
C GLY A 1011 46.39 -43.57 -1.36
N ARG A 1012 45.49 -42.63 -1.10
CA ARG A 1012 44.18 -42.51 -1.74
C ARG A 1012 43.96 -41.05 -2.13
N HIS A 1013 43.69 -40.83 -3.41
CA HIS A 1013 43.59 -39.51 -4.04
C HIS A 1013 42.26 -39.37 -4.80
N THR A 1014 41.42 -38.43 -4.38
CA THR A 1014 40.14 -38.11 -5.02
C THR A 1014 40.38 -37.05 -6.10
N LEU A 1015 40.57 -37.51 -7.34
CA LEU A 1015 40.96 -36.66 -8.48
C LEU A 1015 39.79 -35.79 -8.98
N SER A 1016 38.58 -36.33 -8.93
CA SER A 1016 37.33 -35.63 -9.24
C SER A 1016 36.22 -36.10 -8.29
N GLY A 1017 35.02 -35.52 -8.39
CA GLY A 1017 33.87 -36.04 -7.63
C GLY A 1017 33.53 -37.51 -7.94
N ARG A 1018 33.94 -38.05 -9.10
CA ARG A 1018 33.67 -39.44 -9.54
C ARG A 1018 34.92 -40.33 -9.55
N ASP A 1019 36.11 -39.76 -9.61
CA ASP A 1019 37.36 -40.48 -9.91
C ASP A 1019 38.26 -40.55 -8.67
N GLN A 1020 38.60 -41.78 -8.26
CA GLN A 1020 39.52 -42.05 -7.15
C GLN A 1020 40.69 -42.91 -7.64
N LEU A 1021 41.90 -42.57 -7.20
CA LEU A 1021 43.10 -43.38 -7.37
C LEU A 1021 43.57 -43.87 -6.00
N SER A 1022 43.77 -45.18 -5.84
CA SER A 1022 44.32 -45.80 -4.65
C SER A 1022 45.60 -46.56 -5.01
N TRP A 1023 46.63 -46.50 -4.17
CA TRP A 1023 47.87 -47.26 -4.36
C TRP A 1023 48.41 -47.76 -3.03
N SER A 1024 49.11 -48.89 -3.06
CA SER A 1024 49.87 -49.39 -1.90
C SER A 1024 51.16 -50.08 -2.32
N LEU A 1025 52.18 -49.93 -1.48
CA LEU A 1025 53.48 -50.56 -1.57
C LEU A 1025 53.73 -51.30 -0.25
N ALA A 1026 54.16 -52.55 -0.32
CA ALA A 1026 54.55 -53.32 0.86
C ALA A 1026 55.89 -54.02 0.66
N HIS A 1027 56.71 -54.02 1.71
CA HIS A 1027 57.82 -54.96 1.84
C HIS A 1027 57.43 -55.99 2.90
N ASN A 1028 57.40 -57.26 2.52
CA ASN A 1028 56.95 -58.38 3.34
C ASN A 1028 58.14 -59.29 3.68
N ARG A 1029 58.18 -59.82 4.90
CA ARG A 1029 58.97 -61.02 5.25
C ARG A 1029 58.01 -62.11 5.70
N PHE A 1030 58.24 -63.33 5.24
CA PHE A 1030 57.40 -64.48 5.48
C PHE A 1030 58.17 -65.51 6.30
N SER A 1031 57.51 -66.07 7.31
CA SER A 1031 58.07 -67.12 8.16
C SER A 1031 57.05 -68.20 8.45
N THR A 1032 57.51 -69.37 8.89
CA THR A 1032 56.67 -70.42 9.48
C THR A 1032 56.07 -69.93 10.80
N ARG A 1033 55.03 -70.59 11.33
CA ARG A 1033 54.51 -70.27 12.67
C ARG A 1033 55.58 -70.47 13.77
N GLN A 1034 56.52 -71.38 13.55
CA GLN A 1034 57.68 -71.64 14.41
C GLN A 1034 58.78 -70.55 14.33
N GLY A 1035 58.74 -69.68 13.31
CA GLY A 1035 59.67 -68.56 13.14
C GLY A 1035 60.79 -68.75 12.12
N ASP A 1036 60.80 -69.86 11.38
CA ASP A 1036 61.78 -70.11 10.31
C ASP A 1036 61.55 -69.22 9.10
N ASP A 1037 62.61 -68.78 8.43
CA ASP A 1037 62.50 -67.89 7.27
C ASP A 1037 62.01 -68.65 6.03
N LEU A 1038 60.92 -68.17 5.42
CA LEU A 1038 60.41 -68.67 4.13
C LEU A 1038 60.83 -67.77 2.96
N GLY A 1039 61.28 -66.53 3.25
CA GLY A 1039 61.71 -65.55 2.28
C GLY A 1039 61.12 -64.16 2.49
N ASN A 1040 61.43 -63.24 1.57
CA ASN A 1040 60.91 -61.87 1.59
C ASN A 1040 60.42 -61.42 0.22
N GLY A 1041 59.63 -60.34 0.16
CA GLY A 1041 59.05 -59.88 -1.09
C GLY A 1041 58.65 -58.42 -1.10
N GLU A 1042 58.42 -57.93 -2.31
CA GLU A 1042 57.90 -56.61 -2.59
C GLU A 1042 56.53 -56.75 -3.29
N ALA A 1043 55.52 -56.00 -2.83
CA ALA A 1043 54.19 -55.96 -3.40
C ALA A 1043 53.76 -54.52 -3.74
N LEU A 1044 53.05 -54.37 -4.86
CA LEU A 1044 52.46 -53.14 -5.38
C LEU A 1044 51.00 -53.44 -5.75
N SER A 1045 50.08 -52.58 -5.31
CA SER A 1045 48.72 -52.51 -5.82
C SER A 1045 48.41 -51.09 -6.28
N LEU A 1046 47.70 -50.96 -7.39
CA LEU A 1046 47.23 -49.70 -7.97
C LEU A 1046 45.82 -49.89 -8.49
N GLU A 1047 44.84 -49.15 -7.97
CA GLU A 1047 43.43 -49.21 -8.42
C GLU A 1047 42.93 -47.80 -8.76
N TRP A 1048 42.38 -47.64 -9.96
CA TRP A 1048 41.57 -46.49 -10.34
C TRP A 1048 40.10 -46.87 -10.37
N ALA A 1049 39.25 -46.05 -9.73
CA ALA A 1049 37.82 -46.29 -9.66
C ALA A 1049 37.00 -45.07 -10.09
N HIS A 1050 35.97 -45.32 -10.88
CA HIS A 1050 35.06 -44.34 -11.46
C HIS A 1050 33.62 -44.60 -11.03
N THR A 1051 32.97 -43.60 -10.43
CA THR A 1051 31.60 -43.68 -9.93
C THR A 1051 30.59 -43.23 -10.98
N LEU A 1052 29.73 -44.14 -11.44
CA LEU A 1052 28.64 -43.86 -12.38
C LEU A 1052 27.41 -43.30 -11.66
N PHE A 1053 27.00 -43.96 -10.58
CA PHE A 1053 25.90 -43.55 -9.69
C PHE A 1053 26.37 -43.58 -8.23
N PHE A 1054 26.12 -42.51 -7.50
CA PHE A 1054 26.57 -42.36 -6.11
C PHE A 1054 25.66 -43.06 -5.09
N ASP A 1055 24.39 -43.28 -5.42
CA ASP A 1055 23.40 -43.89 -4.51
C ASP A 1055 22.19 -44.43 -5.30
N GLY A 1056 21.46 -45.36 -4.70
CA GLY A 1056 20.06 -45.64 -4.99
C GLY A 1056 19.70 -46.36 -6.30
N PRO A 1057 20.49 -47.32 -6.85
CA PRO A 1057 21.69 -47.98 -6.30
C PRO A 1057 23.02 -47.34 -6.73
N ALA A 1058 24.08 -47.55 -5.93
CA ALA A 1058 25.43 -47.11 -6.26
C ALA A 1058 26.07 -48.04 -7.30
N TRP A 1059 26.78 -47.49 -8.28
CA TRP A 1059 27.50 -48.24 -9.31
C TRP A 1059 28.89 -47.65 -9.54
N GLN A 1060 29.91 -48.48 -9.34
CA GLN A 1060 31.32 -48.14 -9.45
C GLN A 1060 32.00 -49.09 -10.44
N LEU A 1061 32.80 -48.54 -11.35
CA LEU A 1061 33.73 -49.28 -12.19
C LEU A 1061 35.13 -49.16 -11.58
N ARG A 1062 35.88 -50.24 -11.54
CA ARG A 1062 37.24 -50.32 -10.97
C ARG A 1062 38.18 -50.95 -11.98
N GLY A 1063 39.42 -50.46 -12.05
CA GLY A 1063 40.46 -51.02 -12.91
C GLY A 1063 41.78 -50.96 -12.16
N GLY A 1064 42.45 -52.11 -12.04
CA GLY A 1064 43.61 -52.23 -11.16
C GLY A 1064 44.72 -53.13 -11.69
N ILE A 1065 45.88 -52.97 -11.06
CA ILE A 1065 47.11 -53.73 -11.29
C ILE A 1065 47.63 -54.15 -9.92
N ASP A 1066 47.73 -55.45 -9.69
CA ASP A 1066 48.39 -56.04 -8.54
C ASP A 1066 49.66 -56.77 -9.00
N TYR A 1067 50.78 -56.55 -8.32
CA TYR A 1067 52.05 -57.20 -8.63
C TYR A 1067 52.82 -57.49 -7.34
N GLN A 1068 53.27 -58.74 -7.20
CA GLN A 1068 54.10 -59.17 -6.10
C GLN A 1068 55.28 -59.99 -6.61
N ARG A 1069 56.43 -59.82 -5.97
CA ARG A 1069 57.63 -60.61 -6.22
C ARG A 1069 58.24 -61.02 -4.90
N ASN A 1070 58.35 -62.33 -4.71
CA ASN A 1070 58.94 -62.96 -3.54
C ASN A 1070 60.30 -63.59 -3.92
N ARG A 1071 61.24 -63.58 -2.97
CA ARG A 1071 62.53 -64.25 -3.01
C ARG A 1071 62.47 -65.29 -1.91
N LEU A 1072 62.24 -66.53 -2.32
CA LEU A 1072 61.88 -67.63 -1.44
C LEU A 1072 63.10 -68.50 -1.15
N GLU A 1073 63.11 -69.10 0.04
CA GLU A 1073 64.10 -70.11 0.37
C GLU A 1073 63.88 -71.40 -0.43
N ASN A 1074 64.97 -72.14 -0.68
CA ASN A 1074 64.94 -73.29 -1.60
C ASN A 1074 64.25 -74.55 -1.05
N ARG A 1075 63.95 -74.58 0.25
CA ARG A 1075 63.33 -75.71 0.97
C ARG A 1075 62.42 -75.18 2.07
N VAL A 1076 61.34 -75.91 2.35
CA VAL A 1076 60.56 -75.76 3.58
C VAL A 1076 61.36 -76.39 4.74
N PRO A 1077 61.28 -75.88 5.98
CA PRO A 1077 61.80 -76.59 7.15
C PRO A 1077 61.25 -78.01 7.27
N ASP A 1078 62.11 -78.97 7.62
CA ASP A 1078 61.75 -80.39 7.73
C ASP A 1078 60.60 -80.59 8.73
N ASP A 1079 60.60 -79.79 9.80
CA ASP A 1079 59.62 -79.68 10.90
C ASP A 1079 58.16 -79.48 10.44
N LEU A 1080 57.94 -78.87 9.27
CA LEU A 1080 56.59 -78.68 8.71
C LEU A 1080 56.09 -79.90 7.94
N LEU A 1081 56.96 -80.80 7.48
CA LEU A 1081 56.58 -81.92 6.61
C LEU A 1081 55.94 -83.06 7.42
N ALA A 1082 54.88 -83.68 6.88
CA ALA A 1082 54.23 -84.85 7.47
C ALA A 1082 55.18 -86.02 7.75
N ALA A 1083 56.25 -86.17 6.94
CA ALA A 1083 57.30 -87.16 7.16
C ALA A 1083 58.07 -86.99 8.48
N HIS A 1084 58.04 -85.79 9.09
CA HIS A 1084 58.68 -85.45 10.35
C HIS A 1084 57.67 -85.11 11.47
N GLY A 1085 56.36 -85.36 11.25
CA GLY A 1085 55.30 -85.07 12.20
C GLY A 1085 54.68 -83.67 12.07
N GLY A 1086 55.09 -82.90 11.07
CA GLY A 1086 54.48 -81.61 10.73
C GLY A 1086 53.17 -81.74 9.95
N ALA A 1087 52.50 -80.61 9.71
CA ALA A 1087 51.15 -80.59 9.14
C ALA A 1087 51.07 -80.54 7.60
N LEU A 1088 52.18 -80.32 6.89
CA LEU A 1088 52.21 -80.21 5.44
C LEU A 1088 52.29 -81.60 4.79
N ALA A 1089 51.21 -82.03 4.13
CA ALA A 1089 51.06 -83.35 3.53
C ALA A 1089 51.61 -83.44 2.09
N LEU A 1090 52.63 -82.65 1.76
CA LEU A 1090 53.24 -82.57 0.43
C LEU A 1090 54.68 -83.14 0.44
N ASP A 1091 54.88 -84.28 -0.23
CA ASP A 1091 56.18 -84.92 -0.35
C ASP A 1091 57.18 -84.05 -1.14
N GLY A 1092 58.28 -83.66 -0.49
CA GLY A 1092 59.36 -82.89 -1.13
C GLY A 1092 59.05 -81.41 -1.37
N ALA A 1093 58.10 -80.85 -0.62
CA ALA A 1093 57.66 -79.45 -0.73
C ALA A 1093 58.80 -78.41 -0.63
N ARG A 1094 58.59 -77.29 -1.31
CA ARG A 1094 59.47 -76.12 -1.35
C ARG A 1094 58.68 -74.87 -0.94
N SER A 1095 59.36 -73.80 -0.55
CA SER A 1095 58.71 -72.57 -0.11
C SER A 1095 57.84 -71.91 -1.22
N GLN A 1096 58.14 -72.20 -2.50
CA GLN A 1096 57.31 -71.86 -3.67
C GLN A 1096 55.91 -72.52 -3.67
N ASP A 1097 55.75 -73.65 -2.99
CA ASP A 1097 54.49 -74.39 -2.92
C ASP A 1097 53.61 -73.84 -1.80
N LEU A 1098 54.20 -73.15 -0.82
CA LEU A 1098 53.47 -72.36 0.20
C LEU A 1098 53.14 -70.96 -0.33
N LEU A 1099 54.06 -70.29 -1.02
CA LEU A 1099 53.92 -68.91 -1.49
C LEU A 1099 54.47 -68.77 -2.92
N GLN A 1100 53.70 -68.20 -3.85
CA GLN A 1100 54.14 -68.00 -5.24
C GLN A 1100 55.40 -67.11 -5.34
N ASP A 1101 56.33 -67.40 -6.25
CA ASP A 1101 57.53 -66.56 -6.45
C ASP A 1101 57.18 -65.19 -7.05
N ARG A 1102 56.15 -65.15 -7.90
CA ARG A 1102 55.64 -63.94 -8.57
C ARG A 1102 54.13 -64.03 -8.77
N TYR A 1103 53.43 -62.98 -8.39
CA TYR A 1103 52.03 -62.78 -8.75
C TYR A 1103 51.90 -61.49 -9.58
N GLY A 1104 51.00 -61.46 -10.55
CA GLY A 1104 50.80 -60.29 -11.39
C GLY A 1104 49.47 -60.33 -12.14
N GLN A 1105 48.53 -59.48 -11.75
CA GLN A 1105 47.19 -59.40 -12.33
C GLN A 1105 46.88 -57.96 -12.79
N VAL A 1106 46.28 -57.83 -13.98
CA VAL A 1106 45.56 -56.62 -14.39
C VAL A 1106 44.07 -56.96 -14.50
N TYR A 1107 43.19 -56.16 -13.93
CA TYR A 1107 41.77 -56.44 -13.87
C TYR A 1107 40.89 -55.22 -14.13
N LEU A 1108 39.65 -55.51 -14.52
CA LEU A 1108 38.52 -54.59 -14.51
C LEU A 1108 37.42 -55.22 -13.65
N GLY A 1109 36.74 -54.40 -12.87
CA GLY A 1109 35.59 -54.83 -12.07
C GLY A 1109 34.45 -53.83 -12.10
N SER A 1110 33.28 -54.29 -11.69
CA SER A 1110 32.03 -53.52 -11.65
C SER A 1110 31.23 -53.90 -10.42
N THR A 1111 31.16 -52.98 -9.47
CA THR A 1111 30.41 -53.13 -8.22
C THR A 1111 29.09 -52.39 -8.31
N TRP A 1112 27.98 -53.13 -8.22
CA TRP A 1112 26.63 -52.59 -8.14
C TRP A 1112 26.03 -52.92 -6.78
N ARG A 1113 25.64 -51.93 -5.98
CA ARG A 1113 25.21 -52.16 -4.59
C ARG A 1113 24.17 -51.20 -4.03
N ARG A 1114 23.47 -51.65 -3.00
CA ARG A 1114 22.61 -50.86 -2.10
C ARG A 1114 22.96 -51.23 -0.66
N GLY A 1115 23.87 -50.47 -0.04
CA GLY A 1115 24.46 -50.82 1.26
C GLY A 1115 25.48 -51.98 1.15
N PHE A 1116 25.86 -52.53 2.29
CA PHE A 1116 26.81 -53.64 2.41
C PHE A 1116 26.19 -54.79 3.23
N PRO A 1117 25.69 -55.85 2.57
CA PRO A 1117 25.15 -57.02 3.27
C PRO A 1117 26.19 -57.65 4.20
N GLY A 1118 25.79 -57.88 5.45
CA GLY A 1118 26.65 -58.50 6.46
C GLY A 1118 27.62 -57.52 7.12
N ALA A 1119 27.40 -56.21 6.96
CA ALA A 1119 28.06 -55.21 7.80
C ALA A 1119 27.55 -55.32 9.26
N LEU A 1120 28.37 -54.83 10.20
CA LEU A 1120 27.99 -54.76 11.62
C LEU A 1120 26.83 -53.76 11.86
N ASN A 1121 26.66 -52.77 10.96
CA ASN A 1121 25.58 -51.80 10.97
C ASN A 1121 24.93 -51.73 9.60
N ARG A 1122 23.60 -51.89 9.55
CA ARG A 1122 22.82 -51.75 8.32
C ARG A 1122 22.74 -50.27 7.90
N SER A 1123 23.28 -49.92 6.72
CA SER A 1123 23.28 -48.52 6.25
C SER A 1123 22.07 -48.10 5.41
N ARG A 1124 21.13 -49.01 5.12
CA ARG A 1124 19.90 -48.72 4.35
C ARG A 1124 18.66 -49.39 4.96
N PRO A 1125 17.46 -48.79 4.86
CA PRO A 1125 16.25 -49.36 5.42
C PRO A 1125 15.77 -50.63 4.67
N GLN A 1126 15.22 -51.56 5.46
CA GLN A 1126 14.62 -52.85 5.11
C GLN A 1126 15.50 -53.90 4.40
N TYR A 1127 16.32 -53.51 3.43
CA TYR A 1127 17.12 -54.45 2.62
C TYR A 1127 18.45 -53.85 2.14
N THR A 1128 19.48 -54.69 2.06
CA THR A 1128 20.76 -54.40 1.39
C THR A 1128 21.07 -55.46 0.34
N TRP A 1129 21.88 -55.12 -0.66
CA TRP A 1129 22.39 -56.09 -1.63
C TRP A 1129 23.68 -55.60 -2.30
N ILE A 1130 24.50 -56.54 -2.78
CA ILE A 1130 25.69 -56.28 -3.58
C ILE A 1130 25.83 -57.32 -4.69
N VAL A 1131 26.29 -56.85 -5.86
CA VAL A 1131 26.79 -57.64 -6.98
C VAL A 1131 28.12 -57.00 -7.37
N ASP A 1132 29.24 -57.58 -6.92
CA ASP A 1132 30.56 -57.23 -7.45
C ASP A 1132 31.00 -58.28 -8.47
N THR A 1133 31.69 -57.81 -9.50
CA THR A 1133 32.20 -58.66 -10.59
C THR A 1133 33.60 -58.20 -10.94
N LEU A 1134 34.50 -59.15 -11.19
CA LEU A 1134 35.89 -58.90 -11.55
C LEU A 1134 36.27 -59.80 -12.73
N ALA A 1135 37.02 -59.24 -13.67
CA ALA A 1135 37.59 -59.96 -14.82
C ALA A 1135 38.99 -59.42 -15.10
N GLY A 1136 39.98 -60.30 -15.17
CA GLY A 1136 41.38 -59.90 -15.31
C GLY A 1136 42.28 -60.97 -15.90
N TRP A 1137 43.49 -60.55 -16.25
CA TRP A 1137 44.54 -61.39 -16.81
C TRP A 1137 45.70 -61.48 -15.81
N GLN A 1138 46.01 -62.69 -15.37
CA GLN A 1138 47.18 -62.99 -14.54
C GLN A 1138 48.36 -63.30 -15.47
N TRP A 1139 49.26 -62.34 -15.65
CA TRP A 1139 50.33 -62.44 -16.66
C TRP A 1139 51.52 -63.29 -16.22
N THR A 1140 51.64 -63.62 -14.92
CA THR A 1140 52.64 -64.56 -14.40
C THR A 1140 52.29 -65.99 -14.78
N GLU A 1141 51.07 -66.42 -14.43
CA GLU A 1141 50.53 -67.76 -14.73
C GLU A 1141 50.02 -67.90 -16.18
N LYS A 1142 49.73 -66.77 -16.85
CA LYS A 1142 49.14 -66.67 -18.20
C LYS A 1142 47.72 -67.24 -18.27
N GLU A 1143 46.93 -66.95 -17.25
CA GLU A 1143 45.54 -67.37 -17.15
C GLU A 1143 44.57 -66.19 -17.00
N PHE A 1144 43.29 -66.46 -17.25
CA PHE A 1144 42.22 -65.49 -17.12
C PHE A 1144 41.45 -65.74 -15.83
N ASN A 1145 41.46 -64.76 -14.94
CA ASN A 1145 40.79 -64.81 -13.65
C ASN A 1145 39.48 -64.01 -13.71
N TYR A 1146 38.38 -64.61 -13.27
CA TYR A 1146 37.12 -63.90 -13.07
C TYR A 1146 36.53 -64.23 -11.69
N GLY A 1147 35.92 -63.23 -11.07
CA GLY A 1147 35.30 -63.32 -9.76
C GLY A 1147 33.89 -62.72 -9.75
N ILE A 1148 33.02 -63.26 -8.90
CA ILE A 1148 31.66 -62.76 -8.66
C ILE A 1148 31.40 -62.85 -7.15
N ASP A 1149 31.09 -61.71 -6.54
CA ASP A 1149 30.64 -61.63 -5.14
C ASP A 1149 29.20 -61.12 -5.09
N LEU A 1150 28.33 -61.91 -4.47
CA LEU A 1150 26.91 -61.64 -4.28
C LEU A 1150 26.61 -61.53 -2.78
N GLY A 1151 25.73 -60.61 -2.42
CA GLY A 1151 25.21 -60.53 -1.07
C GLY A 1151 23.79 -59.97 -1.03
N ILE A 1152 23.02 -60.43 -0.04
CA ILE A 1152 21.69 -59.90 0.28
C ILE A 1152 21.51 -59.85 1.80
N GLY A 1153 21.01 -58.72 2.30
CA GLY A 1153 20.70 -58.50 3.71
C GLY A 1153 19.26 -57.99 3.88
N MET A 1154 18.64 -58.36 5.00
CA MET A 1154 17.26 -57.97 5.33
C MET A 1154 17.08 -57.62 6.81
N GLU A 1155 16.18 -56.68 7.06
CA GLU A 1155 15.69 -56.28 8.39
C GLU A 1155 14.76 -57.35 8.99
N LEU A 1156 14.87 -57.62 10.30
CA LEU A 1156 13.96 -58.52 11.02
C LEU A 1156 13.21 -57.82 12.15
N LEU A 1157 13.93 -57.10 13.02
CA LEU A 1157 13.42 -56.46 14.25
C LEU A 1157 13.82 -54.98 14.34
N GLY A 1158 13.87 -54.29 13.20
CA GLY A 1158 14.09 -52.84 13.10
C GLY A 1158 15.53 -52.46 12.79
N ASP A 1159 16.39 -52.48 13.79
CA ASP A 1159 17.79 -51.99 13.71
C ASP A 1159 18.83 -53.13 13.68
N ASP A 1160 18.47 -54.21 13.01
CA ASP A 1160 19.27 -55.42 12.79
C ASP A 1160 19.37 -55.81 11.31
N GLU A 1161 20.28 -56.73 10.97
CA GLU A 1161 20.37 -57.32 9.63
C GLU A 1161 20.68 -58.81 9.72
N LEU A 1162 19.92 -59.63 8.99
CA LEU A 1162 20.31 -60.98 8.61
C LEU A 1162 20.81 -60.94 7.17
N ALA A 1163 22.04 -61.38 6.93
CA ALA A 1163 22.67 -61.35 5.61
C ALA A 1163 23.28 -62.69 5.19
N PHE A 1164 23.25 -62.91 3.88
CA PHE A 1164 23.84 -64.05 3.18
C PHE A 1164 24.83 -63.51 2.15
N THR A 1165 26.06 -64.01 2.15
CA THR A 1165 27.10 -63.65 1.20
C THR A 1165 27.67 -64.88 0.51
N PHE A 1166 28.00 -64.75 -0.76
CA PHE A 1166 28.57 -65.79 -1.61
C PHE A 1166 29.59 -65.16 -2.56
N GLY A 1167 30.82 -65.65 -2.53
CA GLY A 1167 31.89 -65.26 -3.44
C GLY A 1167 32.43 -66.46 -4.20
N TYR A 1168 32.79 -66.26 -5.47
CA TYR A 1168 33.46 -67.24 -6.31
C TYR A 1168 34.57 -66.56 -7.11
N GLN A 1169 35.73 -67.20 -7.21
CA GLN A 1169 36.85 -66.73 -8.03
C GLN A 1169 37.50 -67.90 -8.77
N SER A 1170 37.71 -67.77 -10.08
CA SER A 1170 38.23 -68.87 -10.90
C SER A 1170 39.71 -69.20 -10.67
N ALA A 1171 40.51 -68.18 -10.32
CA ALA A 1171 41.92 -68.33 -9.99
C ALA A 1171 42.29 -67.35 -8.84
N PRO A 1172 42.08 -67.72 -7.57
CA PRO A 1172 42.57 -66.96 -6.42
C PRO A 1172 44.09 -66.98 -6.36
N GLN A 1173 44.68 -65.89 -5.86
CA GLN A 1173 46.12 -65.82 -5.60
C GLN A 1173 46.53 -66.99 -4.68
N GLY A 1174 47.56 -67.72 -5.07
CA GLY A 1174 48.01 -68.91 -4.32
C GLY A 1174 47.19 -70.19 -4.48
N GLY A 1175 46.10 -70.19 -5.28
CA GLY A 1175 45.22 -71.37 -5.45
C GLY A 1175 45.67 -72.39 -6.50
N GLY A 1176 46.89 -72.27 -7.04
CA GLY A 1176 47.44 -73.23 -8.02
C GLY A 1176 46.69 -73.37 -9.36
N GLY A 1177 45.75 -72.46 -9.65
CA GLY A 1177 44.84 -72.53 -10.80
C GLY A 1177 43.47 -73.17 -10.49
N ASP A 1178 43.25 -73.65 -9.27
CA ASP A 1178 41.96 -74.16 -8.81
C ASP A 1178 41.05 -73.03 -8.30
N ALA A 1179 39.74 -73.14 -8.59
CA ALA A 1179 38.75 -72.14 -8.20
C ALA A 1179 38.52 -72.12 -6.68
N GLY A 1180 38.37 -70.91 -6.12
CA GLY A 1180 38.08 -70.67 -4.71
C GLY A 1180 36.81 -69.82 -4.50
N GLY A 1181 36.53 -69.45 -3.26
CA GLY A 1181 35.32 -68.69 -2.95
C GLY A 1181 35.07 -68.44 -1.47
N THR A 1182 33.95 -67.78 -1.17
CA THR A 1182 33.47 -67.53 0.20
C THR A 1182 31.99 -67.83 0.33
N LEU A 1183 31.56 -68.22 1.53
CA LEU A 1183 30.14 -68.30 1.88
C LEU A 1183 29.97 -67.82 3.32
N GLY A 1184 29.04 -66.90 3.55
CA GLY A 1184 28.79 -66.31 4.85
C GLY A 1184 27.30 -66.22 5.18
N VAL A 1185 26.97 -66.46 6.44
CA VAL A 1185 25.68 -66.11 7.03
C VAL A 1185 25.95 -65.31 8.29
N THR A 1186 25.41 -64.09 8.39
CA THR A 1186 25.62 -63.21 9.54
C THR A 1186 24.32 -62.58 10.03
N TYR A 1187 24.23 -62.40 11.35
CA TYR A 1187 23.19 -61.61 12.00
C TYR A 1187 23.86 -60.50 12.82
N SER A 1188 23.56 -59.23 12.53
CA SER A 1188 24.09 -58.07 13.23
C SER A 1188 23.00 -57.20 13.85
N THR A 1189 23.31 -56.57 14.98
CA THR A 1189 22.44 -55.63 15.69
C THR A 1189 23.26 -54.47 16.24
N ARG A 1190 22.79 -53.23 16.07
CA ARG A 1190 23.60 -52.05 16.47
C ARG A 1190 23.46 -51.67 17.93
N PHE A 1191 24.47 -50.96 18.43
CA PHE A 1191 24.32 -50.13 19.63
C PHE A 1191 23.72 -48.77 19.26
N GLY A 1192 22.88 -48.22 20.15
CA GLY A 1192 22.31 -46.87 20.02
C GLY A 1192 20.87 -46.81 19.50
N ARG A 1193 19.94 -46.53 20.42
CA ARG A 1193 18.75 -45.70 20.20
C ARG A 1193 18.70 -44.66 21.31
#